data_AF-A0A4Z0NMQ7-F1
#
_entry.id   AF-A0A4Z0NMQ7-F1
#
_cell.length_a   1.000
_cell.length_b   1.000
_cell.length_c   1.000
_cell.angle_alpha   90.00
_cell.angle_beta   90.00
_cell.angle_gamma   90.00
#
_symmetry.space_group_name_H-M   'P 1'
#
loop_
_entity.id
_entity.type
_entity.pdbx_description
1 polymer ?
#
loop_
_entity_poly.entity_id
_entity_poly.type
_entity_poly.pdbx_seq_one_letter_code
_entity_poly.pdbx_strand_id
1 'polypeptide(L)'
;MATSDLIRRLLEEGDARDLGCLSSDELAAAVADHSTEVEGARLFVVLAEHPRTEATTKALVALAGNADVLAMMEIASWLGRGGQVPSSHRQGLGKAFLGRAADRSVDYGTRSQALKAAMIMAQSERSLLRRLQADILDLDPSDDGIYLRHAARVAGAVLAHEPADDLRHKLTELADVEEAEDEAAVELGLDALRTGLGATKPETALDAFGQARYWFARAEDATETRLDARLYVNCLDMLVAFQEGRTGEDLPDRIDTVTRSAFEYTAFLTLNDREPETASWLAAKDLERVHWTSLALRLGAVAEKVSRSAWLKVAAVMEEELLSVYAASRTMFRRGSDGGLEQVVRPRIVGAMQRELRSLDILEHWIEENAGSAYLADAKSLGDLVRQAREDLVTHRPSGAADGSSPTAAIIEHLPATVRDTVSARIEADAISLLDETVSRTVDDVLARATAALMTNVDYRERADARRFFDILLLDVTRFVVSRYNLSTATFPGVAYLFNRDAKNPPLEADLQYDFVNSLMGSRLAEICRPEARDLGGGRVDVLFSYRWMRTTSELKRSFPKLTSGELVDRYGPQAISYQGTNVALSMLMVLDLFDRSGAQPDIRDQIGVHHRTVADSSVETAVVLFRIQGKRHTPSDIPKSALTPSRASQASGK
;
A
#
# COMPACT_ATOMS: atom_id res chain seq x y z
N MET A 1 68.33 21.53 8.70
CA MET A 1 67.75 20.88 7.49
C MET A 1 66.93 21.95 6.78
N ALA A 2 67.02 22.10 5.46
CA ALA A 2 66.23 23.11 4.76
C ALA A 2 64.74 22.70 4.81
N THR A 3 63.86 23.61 5.20
CA THR A 3 62.40 23.40 5.37
C THR A 3 61.76 22.72 4.16
N SER A 4 62.15 23.11 2.95
CA SER A 4 61.65 22.53 1.69
C SER A 4 62.06 21.06 1.47
N ASP A 5 63.22 20.61 1.98
CA ASP A 5 63.66 19.22 1.87
C ASP A 5 62.94 18.30 2.88
N LEU A 6 62.44 18.85 4.00
CA LEU A 6 61.57 18.12 4.92
C LEU A 6 60.20 17.85 4.30
N ILE A 7 59.56 18.88 3.76
CA ILE A 7 58.22 18.82 3.18
C ILE A 7 58.17 17.87 1.99
N ARG A 8 59.15 17.99 1.08
CA ARG A 8 59.28 17.10 -0.08
C ARG A 8 59.38 15.62 0.34
N ARG A 9 60.15 15.32 1.39
CA ARG A 9 60.30 13.93 1.89
C ARG A 9 59.03 13.41 2.56
N LEU A 10 58.33 14.24 3.34
CA LEU A 10 57.04 13.87 3.94
C LEU A 10 56.01 13.50 2.86
N LEU A 11 56.04 14.17 1.70
CA LEU A 11 55.15 13.93 0.58
C LEU A 11 55.56 12.74 -0.31
N GLU A 12 56.86 12.47 -0.47
CA GLU A 12 57.40 11.44 -1.37
C GLU A 12 57.50 10.05 -0.72
N GLU A 13 57.87 9.96 0.57
CA GLU A 13 58.29 8.68 1.19
C GLU A 13 57.20 8.03 2.05
N GLY A 14 56.12 8.74 2.41
CA GLY A 14 54.91 8.20 3.07
C GLY A 14 55.09 7.56 4.45
N ASP A 15 56.31 7.21 4.86
CA ASP A 15 56.60 6.63 6.17
C ASP A 15 58.08 6.80 6.57
N ALA A 16 58.30 6.90 7.89
CA ALA A 16 59.49 6.45 8.60
C ALA A 16 60.83 7.22 8.55
N ARG A 17 60.88 8.55 8.82
CA ARG A 17 62.08 9.15 9.45
C ARG A 17 61.79 10.13 10.59
N ASP A 18 62.69 10.08 11.57
CA ASP A 18 62.64 10.80 12.83
C ASP A 18 62.43 12.31 12.61
N LEU A 19 61.32 12.86 13.11
CA LEU A 19 61.15 14.30 13.37
C LEU A 19 62.21 14.84 14.37
N GLY A 20 63.18 14.01 14.76
CA GLY A 20 64.26 14.22 15.69
C GLY A 20 65.08 15.45 15.31
N CYS A 21 64.98 16.44 16.20
CA CYS A 21 65.55 17.79 16.23
C CYS A 21 64.54 18.92 15.95
N LEU A 22 63.35 18.65 15.42
CA LEU A 22 62.34 19.69 15.21
C LEU A 22 61.37 19.74 16.39
N SER A 23 61.26 20.92 16.99
CA SER A 23 60.20 21.24 17.93
C SER A 23 58.85 21.29 17.21
N SER A 24 57.77 21.13 17.97
CA SER A 24 56.40 21.23 17.40
C SER A 24 56.14 22.60 16.76
N ASP A 25 56.78 23.67 17.27
CA ASP A 25 56.70 25.02 16.71
C ASP A 25 57.46 25.15 15.38
N GLU A 26 58.65 24.57 15.28
CA GLU A 26 59.41 24.57 14.02
C GLU A 26 58.71 23.75 12.93
N LEU A 27 58.10 22.63 13.30
CA LEU A 27 57.30 21.84 12.35
C LEU A 27 56.04 22.60 11.92
N ALA A 28 55.35 23.27 12.83
CA ALA A 28 54.16 24.07 12.50
C ALA A 28 54.49 25.24 11.57
N ALA A 29 55.59 25.94 11.81
CA ALA A 29 56.07 26.99 10.92
C ALA A 29 56.47 26.44 9.55
N ALA A 30 57.11 25.26 9.52
CA ALA A 30 57.56 24.62 8.28
C ALA A 30 56.40 24.24 7.34
N VAL A 31 55.27 23.80 7.88
CA VAL A 31 54.11 23.34 7.09
C VAL A 31 53.14 24.45 6.73
N ALA A 32 53.21 25.60 7.42
CA ALA A 32 52.27 26.70 7.21
C ALA A 32 52.29 27.22 5.76
N ASP A 33 53.48 27.33 5.17
CA ASP A 33 53.68 27.80 3.79
C ASP A 33 53.25 26.78 2.73
N HIS A 34 52.95 25.54 3.13
CA HIS A 34 52.54 24.42 2.27
C HIS A 34 51.12 23.93 2.59
N SER A 35 50.30 24.78 3.22
CA SER A 35 48.96 24.42 3.70
C SER A 35 47.86 24.44 2.64
N THR A 36 48.17 24.86 1.42
CA THR A 36 47.22 25.05 0.32
C THR A 36 47.22 23.89 -0.68
N GLU A 37 46.18 23.85 -1.52
CA GLU A 37 46.00 22.87 -2.58
C GLU A 37 46.08 21.40 -2.10
N VAL A 38 46.30 20.49 -3.04
CA VAL A 38 46.41 19.04 -2.76
C VAL A 38 47.62 18.72 -1.89
N GLU A 39 48.67 19.55 -1.95
CA GLU A 39 49.88 19.39 -1.16
C GLU A 39 49.59 19.50 0.35
N GLY A 40 48.86 20.54 0.76
CA GLY A 40 48.47 20.74 2.15
C GLY A 40 47.61 19.61 2.71
N ALA A 41 46.70 19.07 1.90
CA ALA A 41 45.89 17.91 2.28
C ALA A 41 46.73 16.64 2.45
N ARG A 42 47.70 16.39 1.56
CA ARG A 42 48.60 15.24 1.69
C ARG A 42 49.48 15.34 2.94
N LEU A 43 50.02 16.53 3.22
CA LEU A 43 50.75 16.79 4.46
C LEU A 43 49.89 16.54 5.70
N PHE A 44 48.63 16.97 5.66
CA PHE A 44 47.69 16.72 6.75
C PHE A 44 47.52 15.21 7.02
N VAL A 45 47.29 14.40 5.98
CA VAL A 45 47.13 12.94 6.10
C VAL A 45 48.39 12.30 6.70
N VAL A 46 49.56 12.60 6.14
CA VAL A 46 50.85 12.05 6.60
C VAL A 46 51.09 12.39 8.08
N LEU A 47 50.82 13.63 8.50
CA LEU A 47 51.04 14.06 9.87
C LEU A 47 49.98 13.53 10.85
N ALA A 48 48.76 13.29 10.39
CA ALA A 48 47.67 12.71 11.19
C ALA A 48 47.92 11.23 11.51
N GLU A 49 48.52 10.49 10.57
CA GLU A 49 48.85 9.07 10.73
C GLU A 49 50.23 8.85 11.40
N HIS A 50 50.99 9.92 11.61
CA HIS A 50 52.36 9.82 12.14
C HIS A 50 52.41 9.37 13.62
N PRO A 51 53.31 8.45 14.02
CA PRO A 51 53.37 7.92 15.39
C PRO A 51 53.68 8.95 16.50
N ARG A 52 54.43 10.02 16.19
CA ARG A 52 54.81 11.07 17.15
C ARG A 52 53.76 12.18 17.28
N THR A 53 52.61 11.87 17.85
CA THR A 53 51.46 12.79 17.96
C THR A 53 51.78 14.10 18.71
N GLU A 54 52.65 14.09 19.72
CA GLU A 54 53.03 15.32 20.43
C GLU A 54 53.77 16.33 19.52
N ALA A 55 54.54 15.84 18.56
CA ALA A 55 55.28 16.69 17.63
C ALA A 55 54.38 17.26 16.53
N THR A 56 53.43 16.46 16.02
CA THR A 56 52.60 16.81 14.85
C THR A 56 51.36 17.63 15.18
N THR A 57 50.94 17.71 16.45
CA THR A 57 49.68 18.40 16.84
C THR A 57 49.63 19.86 16.39
N LYS A 58 50.65 20.68 16.67
CA LYS A 58 50.64 22.10 16.27
C LYS A 58 50.67 22.27 14.76
N ALA A 59 51.39 21.40 14.06
CA ALA A 59 51.49 21.41 12.60
C ALA A 59 50.15 21.07 11.94
N LEU A 60 49.44 20.06 12.44
CA LEU A 60 48.09 19.70 12.00
C LEU A 60 47.09 20.85 12.22
N VAL A 61 47.15 21.52 13.37
CA VAL A 61 46.32 22.70 13.66
C VAL A 61 46.66 23.87 12.72
N ALA A 62 47.94 24.10 12.44
CA ALA A 62 48.38 25.13 11.50
C ALA A 62 47.93 24.85 10.06
N LEU A 63 48.02 23.59 9.61
CA LEU A 63 47.51 23.16 8.30
C LEU A 63 45.98 23.39 8.20
N ALA A 64 45.21 22.94 9.19
CA ALA A 64 43.77 23.14 9.23
C ALA A 64 43.38 24.63 9.27
N GLY A 65 44.14 25.46 9.99
CA GLY A 65 43.87 26.89 10.12
C GLY A 65 44.19 27.71 8.87
N ASN A 66 45.11 27.25 8.01
CA ASN A 66 45.56 27.98 6.82
C ASN A 66 45.11 27.34 5.49
N ALA A 67 44.52 26.14 5.52
CA ALA A 67 44.04 25.45 4.33
C ALA A 67 43.07 26.31 3.49
N ASP A 68 43.27 26.26 2.18
CA ASP A 68 42.38 26.83 1.18
C ASP A 68 41.19 25.89 0.89
N VAL A 69 40.33 26.26 -0.08
CA VAL A 69 39.15 25.46 -0.46
C VAL A 69 39.55 24.03 -0.83
N LEU A 70 40.57 23.87 -1.67
CA LEU A 70 40.96 22.57 -2.23
C LEU A 70 41.57 21.67 -1.15
N ALA A 71 42.50 22.21 -0.34
CA ALA A 71 43.09 21.48 0.78
C ALA A 71 42.02 21.06 1.78
N MET A 72 41.12 21.98 2.16
CA MET A 72 40.07 21.69 3.14
C MET A 72 39.06 20.66 2.63
N MET A 73 38.69 20.72 1.34
CA MET A 73 37.82 19.72 0.71
C MET A 73 38.44 18.32 0.77
N GLU A 74 39.71 18.18 0.40
CA GLU A 74 40.42 16.90 0.45
C GLU A 74 40.59 16.38 1.89
N ILE A 75 40.89 17.26 2.84
CA ILE A 75 40.95 16.93 4.28
C ILE A 75 39.58 16.42 4.77
N ALA A 76 38.50 17.16 4.50
CA ALA A 76 37.15 16.75 4.90
C ALA A 76 36.72 15.44 4.23
N SER A 77 37.11 15.22 2.98
CA SER A 77 36.84 13.98 2.24
C SER A 77 37.61 12.78 2.81
N TRP A 78 38.89 12.96 3.16
CA TRP A 78 39.69 11.92 3.83
C TRP A 78 39.14 11.57 5.22
N LEU A 79 38.79 12.57 6.03
CA LEU A 79 38.14 12.37 7.33
C LEU A 79 36.84 11.59 7.18
N GLY A 80 36.04 11.94 6.18
CA GLY A 80 34.78 11.27 5.88
C GLY A 80 34.97 9.78 5.56
N ARG A 81 35.95 9.45 4.71
CA ARG A 81 36.29 8.07 4.31
C ARG A 81 36.92 7.22 5.43
N GLY A 82 36.90 7.69 6.68
CA GLY A 82 37.38 6.95 7.84
C GLY A 82 38.84 7.21 8.19
N GLY A 83 39.38 8.36 7.79
CA GLY A 83 40.72 8.82 8.16
C GLY A 83 40.96 8.73 9.67
N GLN A 84 42.08 8.12 10.06
CA GLN A 84 42.38 7.86 11.46
C GLN A 84 43.07 9.07 12.10
N VAL A 85 42.34 9.78 12.96
CA VAL A 85 42.91 10.87 13.78
C VAL A 85 43.08 10.40 15.23
N PRO A 86 44.33 10.31 15.73
CA PRO A 86 44.63 10.05 17.14
C PRO A 86 43.87 10.96 18.09
N SER A 87 43.41 10.42 19.23
CA SER A 87 42.61 11.16 20.22
C SER A 87 43.30 12.43 20.73
N SER A 88 44.63 12.44 20.82
CA SER A 88 45.44 13.60 21.23
C SER A 88 45.30 14.81 20.29
N HIS A 89 44.96 14.61 19.03
CA HIS A 89 44.80 15.70 18.05
C HIS A 89 43.38 16.25 17.97
N ARG A 90 42.37 15.44 18.32
CA ARG A 90 40.97 15.69 17.94
C ARG A 90 40.44 17.02 18.44
N GLN A 91 40.69 17.36 19.71
CA GLN A 91 40.18 18.59 20.29
C GLN A 91 40.82 19.84 19.67
N GLY A 92 42.14 19.82 19.44
CA GLY A 92 42.85 20.93 18.81
C GLY A 92 42.41 21.14 17.37
N LEU A 93 42.34 20.06 16.59
CA LEU A 93 41.87 20.08 15.21
C LEU A 93 40.41 20.51 15.08
N GLY A 94 39.51 19.97 15.92
CA GLY A 94 38.11 20.37 15.92
C GLY A 94 37.92 21.86 16.18
N LYS A 95 38.67 22.44 17.12
CA LYS A 95 38.67 23.89 17.35
C LYS A 95 39.23 24.69 16.18
N ALA A 96 40.27 24.17 15.52
CA ALA A 96 40.86 24.81 14.34
C ALA A 96 39.86 24.86 13.17
N PHE A 97 39.16 23.76 12.90
CA PHE A 97 38.12 23.69 11.88
C PHE A 97 36.94 24.62 12.19
N LEU A 98 36.45 24.65 13.43
CA LEU A 98 35.40 25.59 13.85
C LEU A 98 35.85 27.05 13.72
N GLY A 99 37.08 27.36 14.13
CA GLY A 99 37.65 28.69 13.96
C GLY A 99 37.75 29.12 12.49
N ARG A 100 38.16 28.18 11.61
CA ARG A 100 38.21 28.42 10.17
C ARG A 100 36.83 28.58 9.54
N ALA A 101 35.82 27.87 10.03
CA ALA A 101 34.43 28.01 9.58
C ALA A 101 33.82 29.36 9.97
N ALA A 102 34.15 29.87 11.15
CA ALA A 102 33.66 31.15 11.67
C ALA A 102 34.36 32.39 11.08
N ASP A 103 35.51 32.22 10.41
CA ASP A 103 36.28 33.33 9.86
C ASP A 103 35.63 33.89 8.59
N ARG A 104 34.85 34.98 8.74
CA ARG A 104 34.19 35.69 7.63
C ARG A 104 35.15 36.33 6.63
N SER A 105 36.44 36.42 6.92
CA SER A 105 37.43 36.92 5.96
C SER A 105 37.82 35.88 4.89
N VAL A 106 37.42 34.62 5.10
CA VAL A 106 37.73 33.48 4.26
C VAL A 106 36.55 33.16 3.33
N ASP A 107 36.87 32.64 2.13
CA ASP A 107 35.87 32.19 1.16
C ASP A 107 34.86 31.18 1.74
N TYR A 108 33.60 31.29 1.32
CA TYR A 108 32.49 30.45 1.81
C TYR A 108 32.77 28.95 1.59
N GLY A 109 33.49 28.58 0.52
CA GLY A 109 33.83 27.20 0.22
C GLY A 109 34.75 26.59 1.28
N THR A 110 35.79 27.31 1.69
CA THR A 110 36.70 26.86 2.75
C THR A 110 35.96 26.77 4.07
N ARG A 111 35.15 27.79 4.40
CA ARG A 111 34.34 27.81 5.62
C ARG A 111 33.40 26.60 5.69
N SER A 112 32.75 26.27 4.58
CA SER A 112 31.79 25.15 4.47
C SER A 112 32.48 23.80 4.64
N GLN A 113 33.64 23.59 4.00
CA GLN A 113 34.40 22.35 4.15
C GLN A 113 35.01 22.22 5.55
N ALA A 114 35.44 23.33 6.16
CA ALA A 114 35.91 23.34 7.53
C ALA A 114 34.78 22.98 8.52
N LEU A 115 33.57 23.50 8.31
CA LEU A 115 32.40 23.15 9.12
C LEU A 115 32.06 21.65 8.99
N LYS A 116 32.13 21.09 7.77
CA LYS A 116 31.97 19.66 7.53
C LYS A 116 33.03 18.83 8.26
N ALA A 117 34.30 19.23 8.19
CA ALA A 117 35.39 18.57 8.91
C ALA A 117 35.17 18.61 10.44
N ALA A 118 34.75 19.76 10.97
CA ALA A 118 34.39 19.90 12.39
C ALA A 118 33.24 18.96 12.80
N MET A 119 32.19 18.86 11.97
CA MET A 119 31.08 17.93 12.20
C MET A 119 31.56 16.47 12.23
N ILE A 120 32.44 16.07 11.32
CA ILE A 120 32.99 14.70 11.30
C ILE A 120 33.78 14.42 12.58
N MET A 121 34.61 15.37 13.02
CA MET A 121 35.37 15.25 14.26
C MET A 121 34.49 15.20 15.51
N ALA A 122 33.40 15.97 15.52
CA ALA A 122 32.46 16.05 16.64
C ALA A 122 31.72 14.74 16.92
N GLN A 123 31.62 13.81 15.96
CA GLN A 123 30.92 12.53 16.13
C GLN A 123 31.43 11.69 17.31
N SER A 124 32.71 11.80 17.64
CA SER A 124 33.35 11.00 18.71
C SER A 124 33.72 11.82 19.94
N GLU A 125 33.45 13.14 19.95
CA GLU A 125 33.93 14.08 20.96
C GLU A 125 32.81 15.01 21.43
N ARG A 126 32.17 14.67 22.55
CA ARG A 126 31.00 15.42 23.08
C ARG A 126 31.27 16.90 23.34
N SER A 127 32.51 17.25 23.73
CA SER A 127 32.90 18.65 23.96
C SER A 127 32.94 19.45 22.66
N LEU A 128 33.35 18.84 21.54
CA LEU A 128 33.34 19.46 20.23
C LEU A 128 31.92 19.55 19.67
N LEU A 129 31.07 18.53 19.90
CA LEU A 129 29.67 18.57 19.50
C LEU A 129 28.91 19.73 20.17
N ARG A 130 29.09 19.94 21.48
CA ARG A 130 28.48 21.07 22.19
C ARG A 130 28.96 22.42 21.67
N ARG A 131 30.23 22.51 21.28
CA ARG A 131 30.79 23.73 20.69
C ARG A 131 30.25 23.99 19.29
N LEU A 132 30.20 22.96 18.45
CA LEU A 132 29.58 23.04 17.12
C LEU A 132 28.12 23.48 17.23
N GLN A 133 27.35 22.95 18.18
CA GLN A 133 25.98 23.39 18.45
C GLN A 133 25.92 24.89 18.81
N ALA A 134 26.79 25.35 19.72
CA ALA A 134 26.84 26.77 20.08
C ALA A 134 27.18 27.66 18.86
N ASP A 135 28.21 27.29 18.09
CA ASP A 135 28.63 28.04 16.91
C ASP A 135 27.51 28.10 15.84
N ILE A 136 26.71 27.03 15.70
CA ILE A 136 25.52 27.00 14.82
C ILE A 136 24.41 27.91 15.34
N LEU A 137 24.14 27.91 16.64
CA LEU A 137 23.11 28.75 17.26
C LEU A 137 23.47 30.24 17.20
N ASP A 138 24.76 30.57 17.18
CA ASP A 138 25.28 31.93 17.06
C ASP A 138 25.37 32.42 15.60
N LEU A 139 24.93 31.62 14.61
CA LEU A 139 24.91 32.04 13.21
C LEU A 139 24.01 33.25 13.01
N ASP A 140 24.54 34.20 12.25
CA ASP A 140 23.91 35.45 11.82
C ASP A 140 23.21 35.21 10.47
N PRO A 141 21.88 35.39 10.38
CA PRO A 141 21.14 35.21 9.14
C PRO A 141 21.58 36.17 8.00
N SER A 142 22.37 37.21 8.30
CA SER A 142 22.93 38.13 7.30
C SER A 142 24.33 37.76 6.79
N ASP A 143 24.88 36.61 7.21
CA ASP A 143 26.13 36.07 6.67
C ASP A 143 25.95 35.58 5.21
N ASP A 144 27.03 35.08 4.61
CA ASP A 144 27.03 34.51 3.27
C ASP A 144 26.01 33.37 3.13
N GLY A 145 25.03 33.56 2.23
CA GLY A 145 23.91 32.63 2.06
C GLY A 145 24.33 31.22 1.63
N ILE A 146 25.40 31.07 0.85
CA ILE A 146 25.90 29.75 0.42
C ILE A 146 26.54 29.02 1.60
N TYR A 147 27.31 29.73 2.43
CA TYR A 147 27.81 29.17 3.69
C TYR A 147 26.65 28.79 4.63
N LEU A 148 25.64 29.65 4.78
CA LEU A 148 24.47 29.37 5.62
C LEU A 148 23.69 28.15 5.15
N ARG A 149 23.57 27.92 3.83
CA ARG A 149 23.02 26.68 3.25
C ARG A 149 23.79 25.45 3.73
N HIS A 150 25.12 25.49 3.69
CA HIS A 150 25.94 24.40 4.22
C HIS A 150 25.82 24.23 5.73
N ALA A 151 25.70 25.34 6.47
CA ALA A 151 25.50 25.32 7.91
C ALA A 151 24.15 24.71 8.31
N ALA A 152 23.08 24.98 7.55
CA ALA A 152 21.77 24.36 7.73
C ALA A 152 21.85 22.83 7.62
N ARG A 153 22.57 22.31 6.61
CA ARG A 153 22.80 20.86 6.46
C ARG A 153 23.47 20.24 7.69
N VAL A 154 24.47 20.92 8.25
CA VAL A 154 25.18 20.46 9.45
C VAL A 154 24.29 20.57 10.68
N ALA A 155 23.52 21.65 10.82
CA ALA A 155 22.55 21.83 11.90
C ALA A 155 21.50 20.72 11.90
N GLY A 156 20.95 20.39 10.74
CA GLY A 156 19.98 19.31 10.59
C GLY A 156 20.55 17.92 10.89
N ALA A 157 21.81 17.67 10.49
CA ALA A 157 22.52 16.46 10.88
C ALA A 157 22.67 16.38 12.42
N VAL A 158 23.15 17.45 13.06
CA VAL A 158 23.28 17.51 14.53
C VAL A 158 21.93 17.33 15.21
N LEU A 159 20.88 17.97 14.71
CA LEU A 159 19.51 17.84 15.24
C LEU A 159 18.99 16.39 15.16
N ALA A 160 19.33 15.66 14.10
CA ALA A 160 18.98 14.25 13.97
C ALA A 160 19.65 13.36 15.02
N HIS A 161 20.82 13.77 15.53
CA HIS A 161 21.55 13.03 16.55
C HIS A 161 21.18 13.45 17.98
N GLU A 162 21.12 14.76 18.24
CA GLU A 162 20.71 15.35 19.52
C GLU A 162 19.56 16.36 19.29
N PRO A 163 18.29 15.92 19.40
CA PRO A 163 17.15 16.79 19.23
C PRO A 163 17.16 17.97 20.20
N ALA A 164 17.01 19.20 19.69
CA ALA A 164 16.96 20.42 20.49
C ALA A 164 16.06 21.46 19.82
N ASP A 165 15.20 22.12 20.61
CA ASP A 165 14.27 23.14 20.11
C ASP A 165 14.98 24.38 19.58
N ASP A 166 16.09 24.78 20.22
CA ASP A 166 16.89 25.93 19.78
C ASP A 166 17.48 25.70 18.37
N LEU A 167 17.87 24.47 18.04
CA LEU A 167 18.35 24.11 16.69
C LEU A 167 17.22 24.12 15.66
N ARG A 168 16.01 23.65 16.02
CA ARG A 168 14.83 23.78 15.16
C ARG A 168 14.50 25.24 14.88
N HIS A 169 14.56 26.08 15.91
CA HIS A 169 14.32 27.51 15.77
C HIS A 169 15.35 28.15 14.84
N LYS A 170 16.65 27.87 15.04
CA LYS A 170 17.71 28.35 14.14
C LYS A 170 17.53 27.88 12.70
N LEU A 171 17.19 26.61 12.46
CA LEU A 171 16.88 26.12 11.12
C LEU A 171 15.68 26.84 10.49
N THR A 172 14.68 27.21 11.29
CA THR A 172 13.53 27.99 10.82
C THR A 172 13.96 29.40 10.41
N GLU A 173 14.84 30.06 11.19
CA GLU A 173 15.43 31.35 10.79
C GLU A 173 16.25 31.24 9.50
N LEU A 174 17.05 30.17 9.35
CA LEU A 174 17.83 29.93 8.13
C LEU A 174 16.94 29.62 6.91
N ALA A 175 15.75 29.07 7.13
CA ALA A 175 14.78 28.84 6.05
C ALA A 175 14.25 30.14 5.45
N ASP A 176 14.35 31.27 6.15
CA ASP A 176 13.94 32.59 5.67
C ASP A 176 15.08 33.33 4.93
N VAL A 177 16.26 32.71 4.79
CA VAL A 177 17.37 33.21 3.97
C VAL A 177 17.29 32.56 2.59
N GLU A 178 17.15 33.37 1.53
CA GLU A 178 16.87 32.91 0.15
C GLU A 178 17.83 31.81 -0.32
N GLU A 179 19.14 31.97 -0.15
CA GLU A 179 20.13 31.00 -0.61
C GLU A 179 20.23 29.73 0.26
N ALA A 180 19.71 29.77 1.51
CA ALA A 180 19.75 28.65 2.45
C ALA A 180 18.38 27.95 2.64
N GLU A 181 17.31 28.55 2.11
CA GLU A 181 15.92 28.12 2.28
C GLU A 181 15.74 26.65 1.95
N ASP A 182 16.26 26.23 0.80
CA ASP A 182 16.03 24.89 0.27
C ASP A 182 16.64 23.77 1.13
N GLU A 183 17.82 23.97 1.70
CA GLU A 183 18.50 23.01 2.56
C GLU A 183 17.89 23.04 3.97
N ALA A 184 17.66 24.23 4.52
CA ALA A 184 17.05 24.39 5.84
C ALA A 184 15.65 23.75 5.88
N ALA A 185 14.86 23.94 4.84
CA ALA A 185 13.55 23.32 4.69
C ALA A 185 13.64 21.78 4.57
N VAL A 186 14.59 21.22 3.80
CA VAL A 186 14.80 19.76 3.78
C VAL A 186 15.12 19.21 5.17
N GLU A 187 16.00 19.87 5.92
CA GLU A 187 16.39 19.42 7.26
C GLU A 187 15.25 19.50 8.27
N LEU A 188 14.40 20.53 8.20
CA LEU A 188 13.17 20.63 8.98
C LEU A 188 12.15 19.55 8.59
N GLY A 189 12.06 19.23 7.30
CA GLY A 189 11.24 18.13 6.78
C GLY A 189 11.67 16.78 7.34
N LEU A 190 12.99 16.50 7.36
CA LEU A 190 13.55 15.29 7.96
C LEU A 190 13.32 15.23 9.49
N ASP A 191 13.36 16.36 10.20
CA ASP A 191 13.02 16.40 11.64
C ASP A 191 11.55 16.08 11.91
N ALA A 192 10.66 16.63 11.09
CA ALA A 192 9.24 16.34 11.15
C ALA A 192 8.95 14.87 10.81
N LEU A 193 9.63 14.27 9.82
CA LEU A 193 9.54 12.83 9.53
C LEU A 193 9.95 11.99 10.74
N ARG A 194 11.10 12.29 11.36
CA ARG A 194 11.57 11.57 12.56
C ARG A 194 10.57 11.68 13.71
N THR A 195 9.97 12.86 13.89
CA THR A 195 8.89 13.09 14.86
C THR A 195 7.65 12.23 14.54
N GLY A 196 7.21 12.20 13.29
CA GLY A 196 6.08 11.39 12.84
C GLY A 196 6.33 9.89 13.02
N LEU A 197 7.51 9.39 12.65
CA LEU A 197 7.89 8.00 12.87
C LEU A 197 7.93 7.62 14.36
N GLY A 198 8.27 8.56 15.24
CA GLY A 198 8.29 8.37 16.69
C GLY A 198 6.94 8.56 17.41
N ALA A 199 5.91 9.05 16.71
CA ALA A 199 4.63 9.37 17.32
C ALA A 199 3.88 8.10 17.78
N THR A 200 3.20 8.20 18.93
CA THR A 200 2.39 7.11 19.48
C THR A 200 0.89 7.31 19.28
N LYS A 201 0.50 8.48 18.75
CA LYS A 201 -0.90 8.86 18.50
C LYS A 201 -1.10 9.19 17.01
N PRO A 202 -2.26 8.82 16.41
CA PRO A 202 -2.55 9.11 15.01
C PRO A 202 -2.49 10.60 14.68
N GLU A 203 -3.10 11.46 15.51
CA GLU A 203 -3.15 12.91 15.31
C GLU A 203 -1.73 13.51 15.25
N THR A 204 -0.88 13.17 16.23
CA THR A 204 0.51 13.63 16.27
C THR A 204 1.33 13.12 15.08
N ALA A 205 1.07 11.89 14.61
CA ALA A 205 1.74 11.35 13.44
C ALA A 205 1.35 12.10 12.17
N LEU A 206 0.04 12.31 11.95
CA LEU A 206 -0.49 13.03 10.79
C LEU A 206 -0.03 14.49 10.76
N ASP A 207 -0.06 15.19 11.90
CA ASP A 207 0.45 16.56 12.01
C ASP A 207 1.93 16.62 11.63
N ALA A 208 2.75 15.71 12.16
CA ALA A 208 4.17 15.67 11.85
C ALA A 208 4.46 15.31 10.38
N PHE A 209 3.74 14.36 9.79
CA PHE A 209 3.86 14.04 8.36
C PHE A 209 3.37 15.20 7.47
N GLY A 210 2.33 15.92 7.88
CA GLY A 210 1.86 17.14 7.22
C GLY A 210 2.91 18.25 7.26
N GLN A 211 3.56 18.44 8.41
CA GLN A 211 4.67 19.40 8.52
C GLN A 211 5.88 19.00 7.69
N ALA A 212 6.23 17.71 7.66
CA ALA A 212 7.29 17.22 6.80
C ALA A 212 7.00 17.55 5.33
N ARG A 213 5.77 17.26 4.88
CA ARG A 213 5.32 17.56 3.52
C ARG A 213 5.39 19.06 3.20
N TYR A 214 4.96 19.92 4.14
CA TYR A 214 5.05 21.37 3.99
C TYR A 214 6.49 21.83 3.76
N TRP A 215 7.42 21.37 4.60
CA TRP A 215 8.83 21.76 4.49
C TRP A 215 9.48 21.24 3.21
N PHE A 216 9.21 20.01 2.78
CA PHE A 216 9.74 19.52 1.50
C PHE A 216 9.16 20.27 0.30
N ALA A 217 7.87 20.63 0.33
CA ALA A 217 7.28 21.45 -0.73
C ALA A 217 7.93 22.84 -0.79
N ARG A 218 8.19 23.47 0.37
CA ARG A 218 8.93 24.73 0.44
C ARG A 218 10.33 24.62 -0.15
N ALA A 219 11.04 23.51 0.11
CA ALA A 219 12.36 23.27 -0.47
C ALA A 219 12.33 23.08 -2.00
N GLU A 220 11.29 22.41 -2.51
CA GLU A 220 11.06 22.24 -3.95
C GLU A 220 10.74 23.57 -4.64
N ASP A 221 9.89 24.40 -4.02
CA ASP A 221 9.52 25.72 -4.54
C ASP A 221 10.71 26.69 -4.56
N ALA A 222 11.65 26.57 -3.61
CA ALA A 222 12.85 27.39 -3.54
C ALA A 222 13.87 27.07 -4.67
N THR A 223 13.91 25.82 -5.16
CA THR A 223 14.76 25.47 -6.31
C THR A 223 14.28 24.24 -7.08
N GLU A 224 14.30 24.35 -8.41
CA GLU A 224 13.97 23.23 -9.33
C GLU A 224 14.94 22.04 -9.22
N THR A 225 16.07 22.19 -8.51
CA THR A 225 17.12 21.17 -8.40
C THR A 225 16.93 20.18 -7.24
N ARG A 226 15.97 20.38 -6.35
CA ARG A 226 15.70 19.54 -5.16
C ARG A 226 14.85 18.32 -5.49
N LEU A 227 15.41 17.42 -6.30
CA LEU A 227 14.75 16.17 -6.70
C LEU A 227 14.43 15.27 -5.50
N ASP A 228 15.20 15.36 -4.42
CA ASP A 228 14.98 14.65 -3.16
C ASP A 228 13.78 15.16 -2.38
N ALA A 229 13.61 16.47 -2.25
CA ALA A 229 12.45 17.06 -1.58
C ALA A 229 11.14 16.66 -2.28
N ARG A 230 11.10 16.77 -3.60
CA ARG A 230 9.96 16.33 -4.42
C ARG A 230 9.64 14.84 -4.25
N LEU A 231 10.67 13.98 -4.17
CA LEU A 231 10.46 12.55 -3.89
C LEU A 231 9.78 12.34 -2.53
N TYR A 232 10.20 13.07 -1.49
CA TYR A 232 9.55 13.00 -0.19
C TYR A 232 8.10 13.51 -0.21
N VAL A 233 7.82 14.61 -0.91
CA VAL A 233 6.44 15.11 -1.10
C VAL A 233 5.56 14.03 -1.72
N ASN A 234 6.02 13.41 -2.81
CA ASN A 234 5.25 12.37 -3.50
C ASN A 234 5.03 11.12 -2.62
N CYS A 235 6.03 10.73 -1.82
CA CYS A 235 5.89 9.63 -0.86
C CYS A 235 4.87 9.96 0.26
N LEU A 236 4.88 11.18 0.78
CA LEU A 236 3.94 11.63 1.82
C LEU A 236 2.52 11.79 1.28
N ASP A 237 2.36 12.28 0.05
CA ASP A 237 1.08 12.35 -0.63
C ASP A 237 0.47 10.96 -0.86
N MET A 238 1.31 9.94 -1.10
CA MET A 238 0.87 8.56 -1.18
C MET A 238 0.38 8.01 0.17
N LEU A 239 1.08 8.34 1.27
CA LEU A 239 0.67 7.96 2.63
C LEU A 239 -0.68 8.56 3.00
N VAL A 240 -0.88 9.86 2.71
CA VAL A 240 -2.13 10.56 2.96
C VAL A 240 -3.26 10.01 2.10
N ALA A 241 -3.02 9.81 0.79
CA ALA A 241 -4.02 9.23 -0.11
C ALA A 241 -4.45 7.81 0.31
N PHE A 242 -3.51 7.00 0.80
CA PHE A 242 -3.79 5.67 1.35
C PHE A 242 -4.69 5.78 2.59
N GLN A 243 -4.34 6.64 3.55
CA GLN A 243 -5.09 6.82 4.80
C GLN A 243 -6.54 7.26 4.54
N GLU A 244 -6.73 8.22 3.63
CA GLU A 244 -8.05 8.75 3.30
C GLU A 244 -8.88 7.82 2.39
N GLY A 245 -8.27 6.76 1.87
CA GLY A 245 -8.95 5.81 0.98
C GLY A 245 -9.22 6.34 -0.44
N ARG A 246 -8.51 7.39 -0.87
CA ARG A 246 -8.58 7.99 -2.22
C ARG A 246 -7.81 7.14 -3.26
N THR A 247 -8.11 5.84 -3.33
CA THR A 247 -7.25 4.85 -4.00
C THR A 247 -7.87 4.21 -5.25
N GLY A 248 -8.86 4.87 -5.87
CA GLY A 248 -9.62 4.35 -7.02
C GLY A 248 -8.99 4.68 -8.37
N GLU A 249 -9.24 5.89 -8.89
CA GLU A 249 -8.82 6.28 -10.25
C GLU A 249 -7.40 6.86 -10.33
N ASP A 250 -6.98 7.65 -9.33
CA ASP A 250 -5.68 8.37 -9.35
C ASP A 250 -4.47 7.53 -8.88
N LEU A 251 -4.69 6.31 -8.39
CA LEU A 251 -3.64 5.50 -7.76
C LEU A 251 -2.51 5.12 -8.73
N PRO A 252 -2.78 4.68 -9.98
CA PRO A 252 -1.72 4.38 -10.95
C PRO A 252 -0.85 5.61 -11.26
N ASP A 253 -1.46 6.79 -11.42
CA ASP A 253 -0.76 8.03 -11.73
C ASP A 253 0.15 8.49 -10.58
N ARG A 254 -0.28 8.27 -9.33
CA ARG A 254 0.54 8.53 -8.13
C ARG A 254 1.74 7.59 -8.05
N ILE A 255 1.54 6.30 -8.32
CA ILE A 255 2.63 5.31 -8.36
C ILE A 255 3.63 5.66 -9.46
N ASP A 256 3.17 6.04 -10.64
CA ASP A 256 4.03 6.48 -11.74
C ASP A 256 4.83 7.74 -11.35
N THR A 257 4.18 8.70 -10.68
CA THR A 257 4.82 9.93 -10.19
C THR A 257 5.94 9.65 -9.17
N VAL A 258 5.70 8.76 -8.21
CA VAL A 258 6.72 8.31 -7.24
C VAL A 258 7.86 7.60 -7.96
N THR A 259 7.56 6.70 -8.89
CA THR A 259 8.55 5.92 -9.64
C THR A 259 9.44 6.83 -10.49
N ARG A 260 8.85 7.77 -11.22
CA ARG A 260 9.57 8.79 -11.99
C ARG A 260 10.47 9.64 -11.10
N SER A 261 9.97 10.13 -9.97
CA SER A 261 10.75 10.94 -9.03
C SER A 261 11.93 10.17 -8.46
N ALA A 262 11.74 8.89 -8.11
CA ALA A 262 12.81 8.02 -7.63
C ALA A 262 13.86 7.74 -8.70
N PHE A 263 13.43 7.54 -9.96
CA PHE A 263 14.32 7.36 -11.10
C PHE A 263 15.16 8.61 -11.38
N GLU A 264 14.52 9.79 -11.45
CA GLU A 264 15.19 11.07 -11.67
C GLU A 264 16.22 11.36 -10.55
N TYR A 265 15.87 11.10 -9.29
CA TYR A 265 16.80 11.22 -8.18
C TYR A 265 17.97 10.24 -8.26
N THR A 266 17.71 8.96 -8.62
CA THR A 266 18.77 7.96 -8.77
C THR A 266 19.72 8.28 -9.92
N ALA A 267 19.19 8.79 -11.03
CA ALA A 267 20.00 9.24 -12.17
C ALA A 267 20.91 10.42 -11.77
N PHE A 268 20.40 11.35 -10.95
CA PHE A 268 21.20 12.45 -10.39
C PHE A 268 22.31 11.95 -9.44
N LEU A 269 22.04 10.94 -8.61
CA LEU A 269 23.06 10.32 -7.76
C LEU A 269 24.13 9.57 -8.56
N THR A 270 23.75 8.89 -9.64
CA THR A 270 24.69 8.10 -10.48
C THR A 270 25.69 9.00 -11.22
N LEU A 271 25.38 10.28 -11.39
CA LEU A 271 26.36 11.27 -11.90
C LEU A 271 27.44 11.63 -10.86
N ASN A 272 27.20 11.33 -9.58
CA ASN A 272 28.14 11.48 -8.47
C ASN A 272 28.59 10.09 -8.00
N ASP A 273 29.45 9.43 -8.78
CA ASP A 273 30.06 8.09 -8.53
C ASP A 273 30.97 8.00 -7.27
N ARG A 274 30.72 8.80 -6.24
CA ARG A 274 31.50 8.81 -5.00
C ARG A 274 30.89 7.84 -3.99
N GLU A 275 31.72 6.94 -3.45
CA GLU A 275 31.35 6.12 -2.29
C GLU A 275 30.81 7.02 -1.16
N PRO A 276 29.85 6.53 -0.33
CA PRO A 276 29.31 7.31 0.77
C PRO A 276 30.44 7.84 1.64
N GLU A 277 30.60 9.16 1.68
CA GLU A 277 31.75 9.80 2.34
C GLU A 277 31.68 9.68 3.87
N THR A 278 30.74 8.96 4.49
CA THR A 278 30.76 8.70 5.94
C THR A 278 30.11 7.35 6.26
N ALA A 279 30.73 6.51 7.08
CA ALA A 279 30.16 5.24 7.56
C ALA A 279 29.39 5.35 8.89
N SER A 280 29.01 6.57 9.30
CA SER A 280 28.45 6.90 10.62
C SER A 280 26.97 7.33 10.54
N TRP A 281 26.40 7.82 11.64
CA TRP A 281 25.04 8.38 11.71
C TRP A 281 24.79 9.50 10.69
N LEU A 282 25.85 10.15 10.19
CA LEU A 282 25.79 11.14 9.11
C LEU A 282 25.30 10.59 7.76
N ALA A 283 25.42 9.28 7.50
CA ALA A 283 24.94 8.63 6.28
C ALA A 283 23.53 8.02 6.40
N ALA A 284 22.85 8.18 7.54
CA ALA A 284 21.50 7.63 7.73
C ALA A 284 20.44 8.19 6.74
N LYS A 285 20.68 9.41 6.22
CA LYS A 285 19.76 10.13 5.30
C LYS A 285 19.56 9.45 3.94
N ASP A 286 20.56 8.73 3.44
CA ASP A 286 20.46 8.09 2.11
C ASP A 286 19.67 6.78 2.17
N LEU A 287 19.72 6.08 3.31
CA LEU A 287 18.89 4.91 3.56
C LEU A 287 17.41 5.28 3.78
N GLU A 288 17.16 6.41 4.47
CA GLU A 288 15.81 6.87 4.76
C GLU A 288 14.97 7.09 3.48
N ARG A 289 15.57 7.67 2.44
CA ARG A 289 14.91 7.86 1.13
C ARG A 289 14.45 6.56 0.48
N VAL A 290 15.31 5.54 0.49
CA VAL A 290 14.99 4.21 -0.07
C VAL A 290 13.81 3.59 0.66
N HIS A 291 13.78 3.72 1.99
CA HIS A 291 12.69 3.21 2.82
C HIS A 291 11.36 3.90 2.51
N TRP A 292 11.35 5.22 2.35
CA TRP A 292 10.14 5.98 1.99
C TRP A 292 9.62 5.67 0.59
N THR A 293 10.50 5.57 -0.42
CA THR A 293 10.10 5.15 -1.77
C THR A 293 9.51 3.75 -1.75
N SER A 294 10.16 2.81 -1.05
CA SER A 294 9.64 1.45 -0.92
C SER A 294 8.28 1.43 -0.23
N LEU A 295 8.08 2.24 0.81
CA LEU A 295 6.81 2.35 1.52
C LEU A 295 5.71 2.86 0.58
N ALA A 296 5.96 3.95 -0.16
CA ALA A 296 4.99 4.53 -1.09
C ALA A 296 4.54 3.52 -2.17
N LEU A 297 5.48 2.78 -2.76
CA LEU A 297 5.16 1.75 -3.76
C LEU A 297 4.33 0.60 -3.16
N ARG A 298 4.69 0.13 -1.96
CA ARG A 298 3.94 -0.93 -1.25
C ARG A 298 2.56 -0.46 -0.79
N LEU A 299 2.40 0.78 -0.37
CA LEU A 299 1.09 1.36 -0.07
C LEU A 299 0.17 1.33 -1.30
N GLY A 300 0.73 1.57 -2.49
CA GLY A 300 0.01 1.44 -3.75
C GLY A 300 -0.41 0.01 -4.06
N ALA A 301 0.51 -0.93 -3.91
CA ALA A 301 0.20 -2.36 -4.07
C ALA A 301 -0.86 -2.82 -3.08
N VAL A 302 -0.73 -2.50 -1.79
CA VAL A 302 -1.69 -2.86 -0.74
C VAL A 302 -3.06 -2.23 -1.04
N ALA A 303 -3.13 -0.95 -1.40
CA ALA A 303 -4.39 -0.29 -1.74
C ALA A 303 -5.13 -1.01 -2.88
N GLU A 304 -4.41 -1.36 -3.95
CA GLU A 304 -4.96 -2.11 -5.08
C GLU A 304 -5.40 -3.52 -4.66
N LYS A 305 -4.56 -4.27 -3.93
CA LYS A 305 -4.88 -5.66 -3.52
C LYS A 305 -6.02 -5.74 -2.54
N VAL A 306 -6.08 -4.82 -1.59
CA VAL A 306 -7.12 -4.76 -0.56
C VAL A 306 -8.47 -4.30 -1.14
N SER A 307 -8.50 -3.70 -2.34
CA SER A 307 -9.74 -3.45 -3.08
C SER A 307 -10.25 -4.63 -3.93
N ARG A 308 -9.48 -5.72 -4.04
CA ARG A 308 -9.84 -6.89 -4.85
C ARG A 308 -10.49 -7.96 -3.99
N SER A 309 -11.58 -8.53 -4.49
CA SER A 309 -12.32 -9.63 -3.86
C SER A 309 -11.57 -10.98 -3.80
N ALA A 310 -10.41 -11.08 -4.44
CA ALA A 310 -9.55 -12.27 -4.40
C ALA A 310 -8.08 -11.93 -4.69
N TRP A 311 -7.15 -12.58 -3.98
CA TRP A 311 -5.71 -12.45 -4.19
C TRP A 311 -5.14 -13.65 -4.95
N LEU A 312 -4.34 -13.37 -5.98
CA LEU A 312 -3.45 -14.35 -6.59
C LEU A 312 -2.18 -14.41 -5.74
N LYS A 313 -1.68 -15.62 -5.40
CA LYS A 313 -0.52 -15.83 -4.53
C LYS A 313 -0.68 -15.21 -3.13
N VAL A 314 -1.66 -15.71 -2.39
CA VAL A 314 -2.04 -15.24 -1.04
C VAL A 314 -0.85 -15.03 -0.10
N ALA A 315 0.08 -15.99 0.00
CA ALA A 315 1.23 -15.87 0.89
C ALA A 315 2.12 -14.66 0.55
N ALA A 316 2.38 -14.40 -0.73
CA ALA A 316 3.17 -13.25 -1.16
C ALA A 316 2.44 -11.92 -0.88
N VAL A 317 1.14 -11.83 -1.14
CA VAL A 317 0.35 -10.63 -0.81
C VAL A 317 0.32 -10.39 0.70
N MET A 318 0.23 -11.45 1.50
CA MET A 318 0.24 -11.37 2.95
C MET A 318 1.58 -10.90 3.50
N GLU A 319 2.68 -11.55 3.12
CA GLU A 319 4.00 -11.28 3.70
C GLU A 319 4.70 -10.09 3.06
N GLU A 320 4.73 -10.04 1.72
CA GLU A 320 5.53 -9.09 0.97
C GLU A 320 4.85 -7.73 0.83
N GLU A 321 3.53 -7.66 0.96
CA GLU A 321 2.79 -6.40 0.83
C GLU A 321 2.12 -6.02 2.14
N LEU A 322 1.13 -6.79 2.60
CA LEU A 322 0.23 -6.38 3.68
C LEU A 322 0.90 -6.34 5.06
N LEU A 323 1.52 -7.42 5.52
CA LEU A 323 2.19 -7.49 6.82
C LEU A 323 3.45 -6.62 6.85
N SER A 324 4.10 -6.46 5.69
CA SER A 324 5.23 -5.56 5.55
C SER A 324 4.84 -4.09 5.82
N VAL A 325 3.71 -3.63 5.30
CA VAL A 325 3.20 -2.27 5.55
C VAL A 325 2.58 -2.16 6.94
N TYR A 326 1.89 -3.20 7.41
CA TYR A 326 1.26 -3.24 8.74
C TYR A 326 2.27 -3.08 9.90
N ALA A 327 3.53 -3.42 9.67
CA ALA A 327 4.64 -3.26 10.62
C ALA A 327 5.82 -2.46 10.01
N ALA A 328 5.52 -1.49 9.12
CA ALA A 328 6.49 -0.74 8.33
C ALA A 328 7.68 -0.19 9.13
N SER A 329 7.44 0.32 10.35
CA SER A 329 8.50 0.84 11.23
C SER A 329 9.58 -0.20 11.50
N ARG A 330 9.22 -1.47 11.69
CA ARG A 330 10.18 -2.57 11.92
C ARG A 330 10.69 -3.20 10.63
N THR A 331 9.80 -3.46 9.69
CA THR A 331 10.07 -4.24 8.48
C THR A 331 10.84 -3.43 7.43
N MET A 332 10.56 -2.13 7.33
CA MET A 332 11.13 -1.23 6.33
C MET A 332 12.15 -0.30 6.97
N PHE A 333 11.80 0.37 8.07
CA PHE A 333 12.65 1.37 8.73
C PHE A 333 13.55 0.79 9.84
N ARG A 334 13.52 -0.53 10.05
CA ARG A 334 14.38 -1.27 11.00
C ARG A 334 14.36 -0.71 12.44
N ARG A 335 13.26 -0.10 12.85
CA ARG A 335 13.07 0.41 14.21
C ARG A 335 12.82 -0.77 15.17
N GLY A 336 13.15 -0.59 16.45
CA GLY A 336 12.94 -1.61 17.48
C GLY A 336 11.49 -1.75 17.94
N SER A 337 10.59 -0.85 17.53
CA SER A 337 9.18 -0.82 17.95
C SER A 337 8.28 -0.23 16.86
N ASP A 338 6.97 -0.41 17.02
CA ASP A 338 5.95 0.34 16.30
C ASP A 338 6.07 1.85 16.58
N GLY A 339 5.51 2.67 15.68
CA GLY A 339 5.50 4.11 15.75
C GLY A 339 4.32 4.73 14.99
N GLY A 340 4.52 5.94 14.49
CA GLY A 340 3.43 6.72 13.90
C GLY A 340 2.93 6.18 12.57
N LEU A 341 3.76 5.46 11.82
CA LEU A 341 3.31 4.77 10.59
C LEU A 341 2.20 3.79 10.91
N GLU A 342 2.38 2.95 11.93
CA GLU A 342 1.38 1.96 12.34
C GLU A 342 0.07 2.63 12.79
N GLN A 343 0.15 3.78 13.47
CA GLN A 343 -1.03 4.56 13.87
C GLN A 343 -1.84 5.06 12.67
N VAL A 344 -1.17 5.32 11.53
CA VAL A 344 -1.78 5.86 10.32
C VAL A 344 -2.27 4.74 9.39
N VAL A 345 -1.46 3.70 9.15
CA VAL A 345 -1.74 2.68 8.14
C VAL A 345 -2.63 1.54 8.65
N ARG A 346 -2.49 1.13 9.93
CA ARG A 346 -3.23 -0.02 10.47
C ARG A 346 -4.75 0.18 10.45
N PRO A 347 -5.32 1.34 10.84
CA PRO A 347 -6.77 1.54 10.81
C PRO A 347 -7.37 1.28 9.42
N ARG A 348 -6.67 1.72 8.36
CA ARG A 348 -7.12 1.52 6.97
C ARG A 348 -7.01 0.07 6.50
N ILE A 349 -5.96 -0.64 6.93
CA ILE A 349 -5.77 -2.07 6.64
C ILE A 349 -6.83 -2.89 7.38
N VAL A 350 -6.97 -2.68 8.69
CA VAL A 350 -7.97 -3.35 9.54
C VAL A 350 -9.38 -3.09 9.00
N GLY A 351 -9.74 -1.82 8.75
CA GLY A 351 -11.05 -1.45 8.24
C GLY A 351 -11.35 -1.98 6.83
N ALA A 352 -10.34 -2.39 6.07
CA ALA A 352 -10.55 -3.04 4.78
C ALA A 352 -10.62 -4.56 4.87
N MET A 353 -9.80 -5.18 5.72
CA MET A 353 -9.90 -6.58 6.07
C MET A 353 -11.21 -6.92 6.79
N GLN A 354 -11.73 -5.97 7.58
CA GLN A 354 -13.04 -6.09 8.23
C GLN A 354 -14.19 -6.17 7.21
N ARG A 355 -14.09 -5.45 6.08
CA ARG A 355 -15.13 -5.40 5.06
C ARG A 355 -15.26 -6.69 4.25
N GLU A 356 -14.23 -7.54 4.27
CA GLU A 356 -14.20 -8.80 3.51
C GLU A 356 -14.04 -10.00 4.44
N LEU A 357 -15.13 -10.74 4.67
CA LEU A 357 -15.19 -11.98 5.48
C LEU A 357 -14.06 -12.97 5.16
N ARG A 358 -13.76 -13.15 3.86
CA ARG A 358 -12.75 -14.06 3.34
C ARG A 358 -11.32 -13.71 3.76
N SER A 359 -11.05 -12.42 4.02
CA SER A 359 -9.72 -11.96 4.38
C SER A 359 -9.28 -12.44 5.77
N LEU A 360 -10.22 -12.57 6.71
CA LEU A 360 -9.93 -13.13 8.04
C LEU A 360 -9.67 -14.63 7.95
N ASP A 361 -10.46 -15.38 7.20
CA ASP A 361 -10.25 -16.82 7.02
C ASP A 361 -8.90 -17.11 6.33
N ILE A 362 -8.53 -16.28 5.34
CA ILE A 362 -7.21 -16.32 4.69
C ILE A 362 -6.08 -16.05 5.69
N LEU A 363 -6.25 -15.04 6.54
CA LEU A 363 -5.27 -14.67 7.57
C LEU A 363 -5.12 -15.77 8.62
N GLU A 364 -6.22 -16.36 9.09
CA GLU A 364 -6.22 -17.46 10.05
C GLU A 364 -5.56 -18.71 9.46
N HIS A 365 -5.87 -19.07 8.22
CA HIS A 365 -5.21 -20.17 7.53
C HIS A 365 -3.71 -19.91 7.32
N TRP A 366 -3.32 -18.67 6.97
CA TRP A 366 -1.91 -18.30 6.89
C TRP A 366 -1.21 -18.43 8.25
N ILE A 367 -1.84 -18.02 9.36
CA ILE A 367 -1.28 -18.17 10.73
C ILE A 367 -1.06 -19.63 11.09
N GLU A 368 -1.98 -20.52 10.72
CA GLU A 368 -1.88 -21.97 10.97
C GLU A 368 -0.70 -22.60 10.21
N GLU A 369 -0.54 -22.24 8.93
CA GLU A 369 0.50 -22.80 8.06
C GLU A 369 1.90 -22.20 8.32
N ASN A 370 1.99 -20.99 8.89
CA ASN A 370 3.23 -20.21 9.00
C ASN A 370 3.70 -19.96 10.44
N ALA A 371 3.63 -20.98 11.29
CA ALA A 371 4.03 -20.91 12.71
C ALA A 371 5.50 -20.53 12.97
N GLY A 372 6.38 -20.62 11.96
CA GLY A 372 7.79 -20.21 12.03
C GLY A 372 8.09 -18.84 11.41
N SER A 373 7.10 -18.13 10.88
CA SER A 373 7.30 -16.86 10.17
C SER A 373 7.66 -15.72 11.11
N ALA A 374 8.56 -14.84 10.64
CA ALA A 374 8.91 -13.60 11.34
C ALA A 374 7.69 -12.66 11.52
N TYR A 375 6.65 -12.80 10.69
CA TYR A 375 5.44 -11.98 10.73
C TYR A 375 4.33 -12.57 11.63
N LEU A 376 4.55 -13.72 12.29
CA LEU A 376 3.49 -14.41 13.03
C LEU A 376 2.85 -13.54 14.13
N ALA A 377 3.66 -12.76 14.85
CA ALA A 377 3.16 -11.87 15.90
C ALA A 377 2.27 -10.76 15.31
N ASP A 378 2.68 -10.18 14.17
CA ASP A 378 1.94 -9.14 13.47
C ASP A 378 0.66 -9.65 12.84
N ALA A 379 0.70 -10.85 12.24
CA ALA A 379 -0.47 -11.50 11.69
C ALA A 379 -1.52 -11.82 12.76
N LYS A 380 -1.10 -12.32 13.93
CA LYS A 380 -2.00 -12.54 15.08
C LYS A 380 -2.60 -11.22 15.57
N SER A 381 -1.78 -10.18 15.73
CA SER A 381 -2.25 -8.85 16.13
C SER A 381 -3.29 -8.30 15.15
N LEU A 382 -3.05 -8.41 13.84
CA LEU A 382 -4.01 -8.01 12.81
C LEU A 382 -5.30 -8.82 12.91
N GLY A 383 -5.20 -10.14 13.09
CA GLY A 383 -6.35 -11.03 13.22
C GLY A 383 -7.21 -10.69 14.43
N ASP A 384 -6.57 -10.41 15.58
CA ASP A 384 -7.26 -10.00 16.80
C ASP A 384 -7.95 -8.65 16.64
N LEU A 385 -7.30 -7.65 16.02
CA LEU A 385 -7.91 -6.35 15.76
C LEU A 385 -9.06 -6.42 14.74
N VAL A 386 -8.94 -7.23 13.69
CA VAL A 386 -10.02 -7.44 12.72
C VAL A 386 -11.20 -8.15 13.39
N ARG A 387 -10.94 -9.17 14.22
CA ARG A 387 -11.98 -9.86 15.00
C ARG A 387 -12.66 -8.92 15.98
N GLN A 388 -11.89 -8.15 16.74
CA GLN A 388 -12.42 -7.16 17.67
C GLN A 388 -13.23 -6.08 16.95
N ALA A 389 -12.75 -5.53 15.83
CA ALA A 389 -13.49 -4.55 15.04
C ALA A 389 -14.83 -5.13 14.51
N ARG A 390 -14.85 -6.42 14.18
CA ARG A 390 -16.09 -7.13 13.79
C ARG A 390 -17.01 -7.39 14.99
N GLU A 391 -16.47 -7.77 16.13
CA GLU A 391 -17.22 -7.96 17.38
C GLU A 391 -17.79 -6.64 17.88
N ASP A 392 -17.04 -5.55 17.81
CA ASP A 392 -17.50 -4.19 18.13
C ASP A 392 -18.65 -3.78 17.22
N LEU A 393 -18.59 -4.12 15.93
CA LEU A 393 -19.68 -3.91 14.96
C LEU A 393 -20.95 -4.72 15.30
N VAL A 394 -20.80 -5.87 15.96
CA VAL A 394 -21.90 -6.75 16.38
C VAL A 394 -22.44 -6.39 17.78
N THR A 395 -21.58 -5.93 18.69
CA THR A 395 -21.88 -5.66 20.11
C THR A 395 -22.36 -4.23 20.35
N HIS A 396 -21.84 -3.25 19.60
CA HIS A 396 -22.43 -1.91 19.57
C HIS A 396 -23.69 -1.97 18.72
N ARG A 397 -24.84 -2.25 19.37
CA ARG A 397 -26.14 -1.80 18.85
C ARG A 397 -26.03 -0.28 18.75
N PRO A 398 -25.99 0.32 17.55
CA PRO A 398 -26.00 1.75 17.44
C PRO A 398 -27.43 2.17 17.74
N SER A 399 -27.67 2.70 18.94
CA SER A 399 -28.85 3.54 19.19
C SER A 399 -28.66 4.96 18.61
N GLY A 400 -27.75 5.09 17.63
CA GLY A 400 -27.43 6.33 16.92
C GLY A 400 -26.85 6.14 15.51
N ALA A 401 -27.05 4.98 14.86
CA ALA A 401 -26.81 4.76 13.43
C ALA A 401 -27.63 3.52 13.01
N ALA A 402 -28.76 3.74 12.37
CA ALA A 402 -29.66 2.66 12.00
C ALA A 402 -29.15 1.92 10.76
N ASP A 403 -29.42 0.61 10.75
CA ASP A 403 -29.48 -0.32 9.63
C ASP A 403 -28.35 -0.34 8.60
N GLY A 404 -27.54 -1.42 8.67
CA GLY A 404 -27.32 -2.34 7.54
C GLY A 404 -27.03 -1.75 6.16
N SER A 405 -26.38 -0.59 6.12
CA SER A 405 -26.14 0.15 4.91
C SER A 405 -24.66 0.41 4.80
N SER A 406 -24.13 0.27 3.58
CA SER A 406 -22.78 0.67 3.21
C SER A 406 -22.38 1.98 3.93
N PRO A 407 -21.11 2.20 4.32
CA PRO A 407 -20.64 3.46 4.91
C PRO A 407 -21.11 4.72 4.17
N THR A 408 -21.39 4.60 2.86
CA THR A 408 -22.02 5.62 2.04
C THR A 408 -23.42 6.01 2.53
N ALA A 409 -24.27 5.08 2.93
CA ALA A 409 -25.63 5.33 3.36
C ALA A 409 -25.74 5.85 4.80
N ALA A 410 -24.78 5.53 5.68
CA ALA A 410 -24.63 6.20 6.98
C ALA A 410 -24.21 7.68 6.81
N ILE A 411 -23.34 7.99 5.85
CA ILE A 411 -22.99 9.37 5.49
C ILE A 411 -24.21 10.11 4.93
N ILE A 412 -25.00 9.45 4.09
CA ILE A 412 -26.24 10.01 3.54
C ILE A 412 -27.28 10.28 4.64
N GLU A 413 -27.41 9.40 5.64
CA GLU A 413 -28.27 9.59 6.81
C GLU A 413 -27.87 10.78 7.71
N HIS A 414 -26.64 11.30 7.58
CA HIS A 414 -26.20 12.48 8.30
C HIS A 414 -26.28 13.77 7.48
N LEU A 415 -26.66 13.68 6.19
CA LEU A 415 -26.92 14.86 5.36
C LEU A 415 -28.29 15.48 5.69
N PRO A 416 -28.44 16.82 5.55
CA PRO A 416 -29.75 17.48 5.59
C PRO A 416 -30.71 16.82 4.60
N ALA A 417 -32.00 16.68 4.93
CA ALA A 417 -32.97 15.89 4.15
C ALA A 417 -32.96 16.22 2.64
N THR A 418 -32.83 17.50 2.28
CA THR A 418 -32.71 17.96 0.89
C THR A 418 -31.45 17.45 0.18
N VAL A 419 -30.32 17.37 0.88
CA VAL A 419 -29.04 16.90 0.35
C VAL A 419 -28.98 15.37 0.37
N ARG A 420 -29.55 14.73 1.41
CA ARG A 420 -29.72 13.28 1.54
C ARG A 420 -30.49 12.70 0.36
N ASP A 421 -31.64 13.28 0.04
CA ASP A 421 -32.48 12.83 -1.07
C ASP A 421 -31.75 12.97 -2.41
N THR A 422 -30.90 13.98 -2.55
CA THR A 422 -30.11 14.20 -3.78
C THR A 422 -28.89 13.29 -3.87
N VAL A 423 -28.21 13.01 -2.75
CA VAL A 423 -26.99 12.18 -2.70
C VAL A 423 -27.33 10.69 -2.72
N SER A 424 -28.38 10.24 -2.03
CA SER A 424 -28.95 8.90 -2.21
C SER A 424 -29.43 8.69 -3.63
N ALA A 425 -30.21 9.63 -4.20
CA ALA A 425 -30.66 9.50 -5.58
C ALA A 425 -29.49 9.50 -6.57
N ARG A 426 -28.41 10.23 -6.29
CA ARG A 426 -27.20 10.24 -7.13
C ARG A 426 -26.40 8.94 -7.00
N ILE A 427 -26.18 8.42 -5.80
CA ILE A 427 -25.49 7.13 -5.61
C ILE A 427 -26.34 5.97 -6.15
N GLU A 428 -27.65 6.00 -5.95
CA GLU A 428 -28.56 5.05 -6.58
C GLU A 428 -28.54 5.19 -8.10
N ALA A 429 -28.55 6.41 -8.65
CA ALA A 429 -28.43 6.64 -10.09
C ALA A 429 -27.07 6.21 -10.65
N ASP A 430 -25.97 6.45 -9.95
CA ASP A 430 -24.61 6.08 -10.36
C ASP A 430 -24.40 4.57 -10.23
N ALA A 431 -24.91 3.94 -9.18
CA ALA A 431 -24.93 2.48 -9.04
C ALA A 431 -25.83 1.86 -10.12
N ILE A 432 -27.00 2.44 -10.42
CA ILE A 432 -27.87 2.03 -11.52
C ILE A 432 -27.15 2.22 -12.86
N SER A 433 -26.43 3.33 -13.09
CA SER A 433 -25.67 3.59 -14.33
C SER A 433 -24.54 2.58 -14.49
N LEU A 434 -23.78 2.31 -13.43
CA LEU A 434 -22.73 1.29 -13.43
C LEU A 434 -23.31 -0.12 -13.67
N LEU A 435 -24.49 -0.42 -13.09
CA LEU A 435 -25.21 -1.66 -13.35
C LEU A 435 -25.72 -1.73 -14.79
N ASP A 436 -26.26 -0.63 -15.35
CA ASP A 436 -26.79 -0.53 -16.73
C ASP A 436 -25.67 -0.63 -17.78
N GLU A 437 -24.51 -0.03 -17.50
CA GLU A 437 -23.31 -0.04 -18.37
C GLU A 437 -22.59 -1.40 -18.37
N THR A 438 -22.75 -2.21 -17.32
CA THR A 438 -22.07 -3.52 -17.18
C THR A 438 -22.97 -4.72 -17.47
N VAL A 439 -24.28 -4.53 -17.55
CA VAL A 439 -25.25 -5.60 -17.83
C VAL A 439 -25.46 -5.73 -19.34
N SER A 440 -25.32 -6.95 -19.86
CA SER A 440 -25.62 -7.23 -21.26
C SER A 440 -27.12 -7.09 -21.52
N ARG A 441 -27.55 -6.45 -22.62
CA ARG A 441 -28.96 -6.39 -23.05
C ARG A 441 -29.72 -7.72 -23.01
N THR A 442 -29.00 -8.83 -23.19
CA THR A 442 -29.59 -10.19 -23.08
C THR A 442 -30.01 -10.54 -21.64
N VAL A 443 -29.28 -10.06 -20.64
CA VAL A 443 -29.64 -10.20 -19.21
C VAL A 443 -30.88 -9.39 -18.90
N ASP A 444 -31.00 -8.16 -19.43
CA ASP A 444 -32.20 -7.33 -19.24
C ASP A 444 -33.44 -7.99 -19.83
N ASP A 445 -33.33 -8.55 -21.06
CA ASP A 445 -34.41 -9.30 -21.69
C ASP A 445 -34.85 -10.52 -20.85
N VAL A 446 -33.90 -11.18 -20.19
CA VAL A 446 -34.20 -12.33 -19.32
C VAL A 446 -34.87 -11.88 -18.02
N LEU A 447 -34.33 -10.86 -17.36
CA LEU A 447 -34.87 -10.32 -16.12
C LEU A 447 -36.26 -9.71 -16.34
N ALA A 448 -36.47 -8.95 -17.41
CA ALA A 448 -37.76 -8.37 -17.76
C ALA A 448 -38.83 -9.46 -17.99
N ARG A 449 -38.49 -10.55 -18.71
CA ARG A 449 -39.40 -11.68 -18.91
C ARG A 449 -39.70 -12.42 -17.60
N ALA A 450 -38.67 -12.66 -16.77
CA ALA A 450 -38.83 -13.36 -15.51
C ALA A 450 -39.67 -12.56 -14.50
N THR A 451 -39.38 -11.26 -14.33
CA THR A 451 -40.15 -10.38 -13.46
C THR A 451 -41.60 -10.23 -13.93
N ALA A 452 -41.85 -10.08 -15.24
CA ALA A 452 -43.21 -10.07 -15.80
C ALA A 452 -43.98 -11.37 -15.52
N ALA A 453 -43.31 -12.53 -15.60
CA ALA A 453 -43.93 -13.82 -15.27
C ALA A 453 -44.14 -14.01 -13.76
N LEU A 454 -43.30 -13.43 -12.90
CA LEU A 454 -43.46 -13.46 -11.45
C LEU A 454 -44.63 -12.58 -10.96
N MET A 455 -45.01 -11.54 -11.72
CA MET A 455 -46.15 -10.67 -11.38
C MET A 455 -47.51 -11.38 -11.32
N THR A 456 -47.61 -12.63 -11.78
CA THR A 456 -48.84 -13.44 -11.61
C THR A 456 -48.92 -14.08 -10.22
N ASN A 457 -47.80 -14.25 -9.51
CA ASN A 457 -47.78 -14.79 -8.16
C ASN A 457 -48.25 -13.74 -7.14
N VAL A 458 -49.10 -14.17 -6.20
CA VAL A 458 -49.72 -13.28 -5.20
C VAL A 458 -48.67 -12.60 -4.30
N ASP A 459 -47.70 -13.35 -3.78
CA ASP A 459 -46.69 -12.81 -2.87
C ASP A 459 -45.76 -11.82 -3.58
N TYR A 460 -45.35 -12.10 -4.82
CA TYR A 460 -44.51 -11.18 -5.60
C TYR A 460 -45.28 -9.93 -6.08
N ARG A 461 -46.57 -10.05 -6.41
CA ARG A 461 -47.40 -8.93 -6.87
C ARG A 461 -47.78 -7.98 -5.73
N GLU A 462 -48.28 -8.54 -4.63
CA GLU A 462 -48.95 -7.79 -3.57
C GLU A 462 -47.99 -7.34 -2.46
N ARG A 463 -46.85 -8.03 -2.27
CA ARG A 463 -45.88 -7.70 -1.22
C ARG A 463 -44.63 -7.05 -1.83
N ALA A 464 -44.57 -5.73 -1.74
CA ALA A 464 -43.47 -4.94 -2.32
C ALA A 464 -42.09 -5.24 -1.70
N ASP A 465 -42.04 -5.69 -0.45
CA ASP A 465 -40.82 -6.15 0.22
C ASP A 465 -40.37 -7.53 -0.30
N ALA A 466 -41.30 -8.47 -0.49
CA ALA A 466 -41.00 -9.77 -1.11
C ALA A 466 -40.52 -9.62 -2.55
N ARG A 467 -41.17 -8.73 -3.33
CA ARG A 467 -40.74 -8.39 -4.69
C ARG A 467 -39.30 -7.89 -4.72
N ARG A 468 -38.98 -6.85 -3.95
CA ARG A 468 -37.62 -6.27 -3.90
C ARG A 468 -36.56 -7.29 -3.46
N PHE A 469 -36.86 -8.08 -2.43
CA PHE A 469 -35.97 -9.13 -1.98
C PHE A 469 -35.70 -10.14 -3.09
N PHE A 470 -36.73 -10.59 -3.78
CA PHE A 470 -36.60 -11.58 -4.83
C PHE A 470 -35.98 -11.03 -6.12
N ASP A 471 -36.17 -9.74 -6.45
CA ASP A 471 -35.52 -9.07 -7.59
C ASP A 471 -34.00 -9.03 -7.45
N ILE A 472 -33.52 -8.78 -6.22
CA ILE A 472 -32.09 -8.81 -5.90
C ILE A 472 -31.55 -10.23 -6.13
N LEU A 473 -32.22 -11.25 -5.60
CA LEU A 473 -31.84 -12.65 -5.82
C LEU A 473 -31.82 -13.01 -7.30
N LEU A 474 -32.86 -12.61 -8.04
CA LEU A 474 -33.00 -12.89 -9.47
C LEU A 474 -31.85 -12.27 -10.28
N LEU A 475 -31.47 -11.03 -9.98
CA LEU A 475 -30.35 -10.35 -10.64
C LEU A 475 -29.02 -11.07 -10.39
N ASP A 476 -28.68 -11.33 -9.12
CA ASP A 476 -27.39 -11.91 -8.76
C ASP A 476 -27.25 -13.37 -9.24
N VAL A 477 -28.32 -14.17 -9.15
CA VAL A 477 -28.32 -15.55 -9.65
C VAL A 477 -28.27 -15.58 -11.18
N THR A 478 -28.96 -14.65 -11.87
CA THR A 478 -28.85 -14.52 -13.34
C THR A 478 -27.42 -14.18 -13.76
N ARG A 479 -26.75 -13.27 -13.04
CA ARG A 479 -25.34 -12.93 -13.27
C ARG A 479 -24.42 -14.12 -13.06
N PHE A 480 -24.67 -14.92 -12.03
CA PHE A 480 -23.95 -16.17 -11.83
C PHE A 480 -24.08 -17.08 -13.08
N VAL A 481 -25.29 -17.35 -13.55
CA VAL A 481 -25.49 -18.20 -14.73
C VAL A 481 -24.79 -17.63 -15.97
N VAL A 482 -24.90 -16.32 -16.20
CA VAL A 482 -24.24 -15.66 -17.34
C VAL A 482 -22.71 -15.70 -17.23
N SER A 483 -22.16 -15.57 -16.03
CA SER A 483 -20.72 -15.73 -15.84
C SER A 483 -20.27 -17.14 -16.22
N ARG A 484 -21.04 -18.18 -15.86
CA ARG A 484 -20.73 -19.58 -16.22
C ARG A 484 -20.88 -19.84 -17.71
N TYR A 485 -21.70 -19.06 -18.39
CA TYR A 485 -21.77 -19.01 -19.85
C TYR A 485 -20.48 -18.47 -20.48
N ASN A 486 -19.89 -17.43 -19.90
CA ASN A 486 -18.75 -16.72 -20.51
C ASN A 486 -17.37 -17.24 -20.06
N LEU A 487 -17.27 -17.83 -18.87
CA LEU A 487 -15.99 -18.27 -18.30
C LEU A 487 -15.44 -19.52 -19.00
N SER A 488 -14.12 -19.53 -19.17
CA SER A 488 -13.33 -20.67 -19.65
C SER A 488 -12.45 -21.23 -18.54
N THR A 489 -12.01 -22.48 -18.68
CA THR A 489 -11.09 -23.12 -17.73
C THR A 489 -9.72 -22.44 -17.64
N ALA A 490 -9.29 -21.76 -18.71
CA ALA A 490 -8.06 -20.99 -18.74
C ALA A 490 -8.15 -19.72 -17.88
N THR A 491 -9.34 -19.09 -17.83
CA THR A 491 -9.60 -17.88 -17.05
C THR A 491 -9.93 -18.20 -15.59
N PHE A 492 -10.71 -19.26 -15.37
CA PHE A 492 -11.16 -19.65 -14.04
C PHE A 492 -11.20 -21.17 -13.92
N PRO A 493 -10.18 -21.80 -13.29
CA PRO A 493 -10.12 -23.26 -13.16
C PRO A 493 -11.34 -23.88 -12.44
N GLY A 494 -12.02 -23.11 -11.58
CA GLY A 494 -13.19 -23.58 -10.84
C GLY A 494 -14.40 -23.97 -11.70
N VAL A 495 -14.47 -23.55 -12.98
CA VAL A 495 -15.53 -23.99 -13.91
C VAL A 495 -15.17 -25.25 -14.70
N ALA A 496 -14.04 -25.91 -14.42
CA ALA A 496 -13.59 -27.09 -15.16
C ALA A 496 -14.64 -28.21 -15.22
N TYR A 497 -15.46 -28.35 -14.18
CA TYR A 497 -16.54 -29.34 -14.15
C TYR A 497 -17.57 -29.14 -15.28
N LEU A 498 -17.79 -27.91 -15.77
CA LEU A 498 -18.70 -27.64 -16.90
C LEU A 498 -18.18 -28.20 -18.23
N PHE A 499 -16.88 -28.42 -18.35
CA PHE A 499 -16.21 -28.94 -19.54
C PHE A 499 -15.86 -30.43 -19.42
N ASN A 500 -16.13 -31.06 -18.26
CA ASN A 500 -15.93 -32.49 -18.08
C ASN A 500 -16.96 -33.28 -18.90
N ARG A 501 -16.45 -34.03 -19.89
CA ARG A 501 -17.22 -34.87 -20.80
C ARG A 501 -17.04 -36.38 -20.52
N ASP A 502 -16.34 -36.75 -19.46
CA ASP A 502 -16.14 -38.16 -19.10
C ASP A 502 -17.46 -38.80 -18.65
N ALA A 503 -17.90 -39.83 -19.38
CA ALA A 503 -19.11 -40.57 -19.07
C ALA A 503 -18.96 -41.44 -17.81
N LYS A 504 -17.73 -41.84 -17.46
CA LYS A 504 -17.44 -42.67 -16.28
C LYS A 504 -17.31 -41.84 -15.01
N ASN A 505 -16.84 -40.60 -15.14
CA ASN A 505 -16.69 -39.67 -14.03
C ASN A 505 -17.36 -38.31 -14.34
N PRO A 506 -18.70 -38.26 -14.50
CA PRO A 506 -19.39 -37.03 -14.79
C PRO A 506 -19.43 -36.10 -13.56
N PRO A 507 -19.58 -34.78 -13.78
CA PRO A 507 -19.75 -33.82 -12.68
C PRO A 507 -20.83 -34.21 -11.66
N LEU A 508 -20.55 -33.87 -10.41
CA LEU A 508 -21.43 -34.07 -9.28
C LEU A 508 -22.33 -32.84 -9.07
N GLU A 509 -23.44 -33.05 -8.37
CA GLU A 509 -24.30 -31.96 -7.91
C GLU A 509 -23.55 -31.02 -6.96
N ALA A 510 -22.68 -31.60 -6.12
CA ALA A 510 -21.81 -30.87 -5.20
C ALA A 510 -20.83 -29.93 -5.92
N ASP A 511 -20.40 -30.23 -7.16
CA ASP A 511 -19.52 -29.34 -7.92
C ASP A 511 -20.24 -28.03 -8.27
N LEU A 512 -21.50 -28.14 -8.72
CA LEU A 512 -22.34 -26.97 -8.98
C LEU A 512 -22.68 -26.23 -7.69
N GLN A 513 -22.96 -26.95 -6.61
CA GLN A 513 -23.26 -26.33 -5.31
C GLN A 513 -22.08 -25.55 -4.76
N TYR A 514 -20.87 -26.13 -4.79
CA TYR A 514 -19.66 -25.45 -4.37
C TYR A 514 -19.40 -24.19 -5.21
N ASP A 515 -19.54 -24.28 -6.54
CA ASP A 515 -19.37 -23.14 -7.43
C ASP A 515 -20.40 -22.03 -7.18
N PHE A 516 -21.67 -22.39 -7.01
CA PHE A 516 -22.74 -21.45 -6.73
C PHE A 516 -22.60 -20.77 -5.37
N VAL A 517 -22.32 -21.54 -4.32
CA VAL A 517 -22.08 -21.01 -2.97
C VAL A 517 -20.89 -20.06 -2.97
N ASN A 518 -19.77 -20.42 -3.60
CA ASN A 518 -18.61 -19.53 -3.70
C ASN A 518 -18.95 -18.23 -4.42
N SER A 519 -19.77 -18.28 -5.47
CA SER A 519 -20.23 -17.07 -6.15
C SER A 519 -21.14 -16.22 -5.28
N LEU A 520 -22.02 -16.83 -4.47
CA LEU A 520 -22.91 -16.11 -3.55
C LEU A 520 -22.12 -15.47 -2.41
N MET A 521 -21.13 -16.18 -1.86
CA MET A 521 -20.23 -15.66 -0.82
C MET A 521 -19.42 -14.45 -1.29
N GLY A 522 -19.17 -14.33 -2.60
CA GLY A 522 -18.54 -13.16 -3.22
C GLY A 522 -19.50 -12.06 -3.68
N SER A 523 -20.78 -12.12 -3.32
CA SER A 523 -21.83 -11.18 -3.74
C SER A 523 -22.48 -10.48 -2.55
N ARG A 524 -23.30 -9.45 -2.83
CA ARG A 524 -24.15 -8.79 -1.81
C ARG A 524 -25.16 -9.72 -1.12
N LEU A 525 -25.32 -10.96 -1.61
CA LEU A 525 -26.20 -11.96 -1.01
C LEU A 525 -25.55 -12.75 0.13
N ALA A 526 -24.25 -12.60 0.37
CA ALA A 526 -23.50 -13.40 1.35
C ALA A 526 -24.13 -13.36 2.75
N GLU A 527 -24.53 -12.17 3.22
CA GLU A 527 -25.08 -11.98 4.57
C GLU A 527 -26.46 -12.60 4.77
N ILE A 528 -27.21 -12.77 3.68
CA ILE A 528 -28.58 -13.27 3.72
C ILE A 528 -28.67 -14.73 3.27
N CYS A 529 -27.56 -15.35 2.83
CA CYS A 529 -27.56 -16.73 2.36
C CYS A 529 -26.88 -17.69 3.34
N ARG A 530 -27.43 -18.90 3.46
CA ARG A 530 -26.95 -19.97 4.34
C ARG A 530 -26.90 -21.28 3.55
N PRO A 531 -25.70 -21.77 3.19
CA PRO A 531 -25.53 -23.07 2.56
C PRO A 531 -25.91 -24.23 3.50
N GLU A 532 -26.40 -25.32 2.95
CA GLU A 532 -26.70 -26.57 3.67
C GLU A 532 -27.56 -26.40 4.94
N ALA A 533 -28.48 -25.43 4.95
CA ALA A 533 -29.30 -25.15 6.12
C ALA A 533 -30.23 -26.33 6.45
N ARG A 534 -30.24 -26.73 7.72
CA ARG A 534 -31.07 -27.82 8.26
C ARG A 534 -32.33 -27.27 8.94
N ASP A 535 -33.26 -28.16 9.27
CA ASP A 535 -34.46 -27.90 10.06
C ASP A 535 -35.49 -26.96 9.40
N LEU A 536 -35.48 -26.87 8.06
CA LEU A 536 -36.54 -26.27 7.27
C LEU A 536 -37.47 -27.37 6.74
N GLY A 537 -38.74 -27.37 7.17
CA GLY A 537 -39.71 -28.38 6.74
C GLY A 537 -39.32 -29.84 7.05
N GLY A 538 -38.37 -30.05 7.99
CA GLY A 538 -37.84 -31.37 8.34
C GLY A 538 -36.68 -31.88 7.46
N GLY A 539 -36.13 -31.04 6.56
CA GLY A 539 -35.06 -31.42 5.63
C GLY A 539 -33.82 -30.51 5.64
N ARG A 540 -32.90 -30.77 4.70
CA ARG A 540 -31.72 -29.95 4.40
C ARG A 540 -31.91 -29.30 3.02
N VAL A 541 -31.75 -28.00 2.95
CA VAL A 541 -31.79 -27.24 1.69
C VAL A 541 -30.38 -26.93 1.22
N ASP A 542 -30.17 -26.84 -0.10
CA ASP A 542 -28.83 -26.55 -0.63
C ASP A 542 -28.39 -25.11 -0.31
N VAL A 543 -29.28 -24.14 -0.52
CA VAL A 543 -29.07 -22.74 -0.09
C VAL A 543 -30.38 -22.14 0.43
N LEU A 544 -30.34 -21.55 1.62
CA LEU A 544 -31.42 -20.75 2.20
C LEU A 544 -31.09 -19.26 2.09
N PHE A 545 -32.01 -18.44 1.62
CA PHE A 545 -31.94 -16.98 1.71
C PHE A 545 -32.92 -16.50 2.79
N SER A 546 -32.47 -15.64 3.70
CA SER A 546 -33.26 -15.08 4.81
C SER A 546 -33.07 -13.58 4.90
N TYR A 547 -34.15 -12.83 4.71
CA TYR A 547 -34.16 -11.37 4.85
C TYR A 547 -35.41 -10.91 5.59
N ARG A 548 -35.21 -10.28 6.75
CA ARG A 548 -36.30 -9.91 7.69
C ARG A 548 -37.16 -11.14 8.04
N TRP A 549 -38.46 -11.06 7.78
CA TRP A 549 -39.41 -12.15 8.01
C TRP A 549 -39.51 -13.13 6.84
N MET A 550 -38.88 -12.83 5.70
CA MET A 550 -38.98 -13.61 4.47
C MET A 550 -37.84 -14.62 4.38
N ARG A 551 -38.17 -15.82 3.90
CA ARG A 551 -37.19 -16.83 3.52
C ARG A 551 -37.55 -17.41 2.17
N THR A 552 -36.54 -17.76 1.39
CA THR A 552 -36.70 -18.51 0.13
C THR A 552 -35.50 -19.43 -0.05
N THR A 553 -35.62 -20.46 -0.88
CA THR A 553 -34.60 -21.50 -1.02
C THR A 553 -34.17 -21.62 -2.47
N SER A 554 -32.90 -21.98 -2.67
CA SER A 554 -32.41 -22.51 -3.94
C SER A 554 -32.10 -23.99 -3.76
N GLU A 555 -32.77 -24.83 -4.53
CA GLU A 555 -32.48 -26.26 -4.64
C GLU A 555 -31.60 -26.50 -5.87
N LEU A 556 -30.56 -27.31 -5.73
CA LEU A 556 -29.59 -27.60 -6.79
C LEU A 556 -29.70 -29.07 -7.18
N LYS A 557 -29.74 -29.35 -8.48
CA LYS A 557 -29.85 -30.72 -9.00
C LYS A 557 -28.96 -30.94 -10.21
N ARG A 558 -28.63 -32.20 -10.50
CA ARG A 558 -28.06 -32.61 -11.80
C ARG A 558 -29.03 -33.47 -12.61
N SER A 559 -29.02 -33.30 -13.93
CA SER A 559 -29.84 -34.07 -14.88
C SER A 559 -29.03 -34.60 -16.05
N PHE A 560 -29.21 -35.88 -16.38
CA PHE A 560 -28.62 -36.55 -17.56
C PHE A 560 -29.54 -36.62 -18.79
N PRO A 561 -30.86 -36.93 -18.66
CA PRO A 561 -31.73 -37.03 -19.82
C PRO A 561 -32.06 -35.67 -20.41
N LYS A 562 -32.41 -35.64 -21.70
CA LYS A 562 -32.94 -34.45 -22.37
C LYS A 562 -34.34 -34.15 -21.82
N LEU A 563 -34.43 -33.16 -20.95
CA LEU A 563 -35.69 -32.69 -20.37
C LEU A 563 -35.95 -31.22 -20.75
N THR A 564 -37.22 -30.91 -20.97
CA THR A 564 -37.74 -29.55 -21.07
C THR A 564 -37.70 -28.87 -19.69
N SER A 565 -37.80 -27.54 -19.68
CA SER A 565 -37.82 -26.77 -18.42
C SER A 565 -39.02 -27.14 -17.54
N GLY A 566 -40.18 -27.42 -18.15
CA GLY A 566 -41.36 -27.92 -17.43
C GLY A 566 -41.13 -29.28 -16.77
N GLU A 567 -40.57 -30.25 -17.51
CA GLU A 567 -40.27 -31.59 -16.97
C GLU A 567 -39.22 -31.56 -15.85
N LEU A 568 -38.25 -30.64 -15.92
CA LEU A 568 -37.28 -30.44 -14.83
C LEU A 568 -37.96 -29.92 -13.56
N VAL A 569 -38.85 -28.93 -13.68
CA VAL A 569 -39.62 -28.41 -12.56
C VAL A 569 -40.60 -29.46 -12.02
N ASP A 570 -41.23 -30.25 -12.87
CA ASP A 570 -42.14 -31.31 -12.41
C ASP A 570 -41.39 -32.42 -11.66
N ARG A 571 -40.14 -32.71 -12.06
CA ARG A 571 -39.31 -33.73 -11.42
C ARG A 571 -38.66 -33.26 -10.11
N TYR A 572 -38.11 -32.05 -10.08
CA TYR A 572 -37.27 -31.56 -8.96
C TYR A 572 -37.93 -30.42 -8.16
N GLY A 573 -38.89 -29.72 -8.75
CA GLY A 573 -39.63 -28.63 -8.12
C GLY A 573 -40.39 -29.01 -6.84
N PRO A 574 -40.94 -30.23 -6.66
CA PRO A 574 -41.57 -30.60 -5.39
C PRO A 574 -40.64 -30.42 -4.18
N GLN A 575 -39.33 -30.70 -4.32
CA GLN A 575 -38.34 -30.46 -3.26
C GLN A 575 -38.12 -28.96 -3.03
N ALA A 576 -38.06 -28.15 -4.09
CA ALA A 576 -37.92 -26.70 -3.97
C ALA A 576 -39.16 -26.02 -3.35
N ILE A 577 -40.35 -26.61 -3.52
CA ILE A 577 -41.63 -26.07 -3.03
C ILE A 577 -41.91 -26.50 -1.59
N SER A 578 -41.52 -27.71 -1.17
CA SER A 578 -41.87 -28.26 0.16
C SER A 578 -41.39 -27.41 1.33
N TYR A 579 -40.37 -26.57 1.13
CA TYR A 579 -39.83 -25.67 2.16
C TYR A 579 -40.60 -24.35 2.30
N GLN A 580 -41.49 -24.01 1.36
CA GLN A 580 -42.17 -22.71 1.31
C GLN A 580 -43.51 -22.67 2.04
N GLY A 581 -43.95 -23.77 2.68
CA GLY A 581 -45.24 -23.84 3.38
C GLY A 581 -45.42 -22.84 4.54
N THR A 582 -44.34 -22.18 5.00
CA THR A 582 -44.36 -21.14 6.06
C THR A 582 -43.71 -19.82 5.64
N ASN A 583 -43.31 -19.67 4.38
CA ASN A 583 -42.57 -18.50 3.89
C ASN A 583 -43.20 -17.94 2.61
N VAL A 584 -42.52 -17.01 1.92
CA VAL A 584 -43.02 -16.47 0.65
C VAL A 584 -43.08 -17.59 -0.39
N ALA A 585 -44.15 -17.62 -1.20
CA ALA A 585 -44.38 -18.64 -2.21
C ALA A 585 -43.51 -18.44 -3.47
N LEU A 586 -42.22 -18.21 -3.27
CA LEU A 586 -41.20 -17.97 -4.28
C LEU A 586 -39.99 -18.87 -3.98
N SER A 587 -39.47 -19.59 -4.97
CA SER A 587 -38.27 -20.42 -4.80
C SER A 587 -37.43 -20.48 -6.08
N MET A 588 -36.20 -20.96 -5.94
CA MET A 588 -35.27 -21.15 -7.05
C MET A 588 -34.91 -22.63 -7.19
N LEU A 589 -34.79 -23.09 -8.43
CA LEU A 589 -34.30 -24.40 -8.79
C LEU A 589 -33.16 -24.22 -9.79
N MET A 590 -31.98 -24.73 -9.47
CA MET A 590 -30.84 -24.67 -10.35
C MET A 590 -30.42 -26.07 -10.80
N VAL A 591 -30.26 -26.27 -12.11
CA VAL A 591 -30.00 -27.60 -12.68
C VAL A 591 -28.73 -27.60 -13.51
N LEU A 592 -27.78 -28.46 -13.13
CA LEU A 592 -26.67 -28.86 -13.98
C LEU A 592 -27.16 -29.85 -15.05
N ASP A 593 -27.31 -29.38 -16.28
CA ASP A 593 -27.78 -30.16 -17.42
C ASP A 593 -26.60 -30.85 -18.12
N LEU A 594 -26.49 -32.16 -17.90
CA LEU A 594 -25.46 -33.06 -18.44
C LEU A 594 -25.95 -33.84 -19.67
N PHE A 595 -27.08 -33.46 -20.27
CA PHE A 595 -27.44 -33.96 -21.59
C PHE A 595 -26.44 -33.39 -22.61
N ASP A 596 -25.73 -34.28 -23.31
CA ASP A 596 -24.71 -33.86 -24.26
C ASP A 596 -25.34 -33.37 -25.56
N ARG A 597 -25.26 -32.06 -25.78
CA ARG A 597 -25.71 -31.37 -27.01
C ARG A 597 -24.56 -31.27 -28.02
N SER A 598 -23.75 -32.32 -28.11
CA SER A 598 -22.47 -32.31 -28.84
C SER A 598 -21.56 -31.17 -28.38
N GLY A 599 -21.61 -30.85 -27.08
CA GLY A 599 -20.85 -29.77 -26.44
C GLY A 599 -21.28 -28.34 -26.75
N ALA A 600 -22.36 -28.14 -27.52
CA ALA A 600 -22.95 -26.83 -27.70
C ALA A 600 -23.73 -26.37 -26.46
N GLN A 601 -23.82 -25.04 -26.33
CA GLN A 601 -24.52 -24.38 -25.26
C GLN A 601 -25.77 -23.68 -25.82
N PRO A 602 -26.98 -23.94 -25.26
CA PRO A 602 -28.19 -23.24 -25.69
C PRO A 602 -28.17 -21.76 -25.33
N ASP A 603 -29.01 -20.94 -25.95
CA ASP A 603 -29.13 -19.51 -25.61
C ASP A 603 -29.53 -19.34 -24.14
N ILE A 604 -28.95 -18.33 -23.47
CA ILE A 604 -29.25 -18.03 -22.07
C ILE A 604 -30.74 -17.72 -21.86
N ARG A 605 -31.41 -17.17 -22.88
CA ARG A 605 -32.85 -16.87 -22.86
C ARG A 605 -33.72 -18.11 -22.68
N ASP A 606 -33.20 -19.29 -23.00
CA ASP A 606 -33.87 -20.59 -22.85
C ASP A 606 -33.48 -21.31 -21.55
N GLN A 607 -32.48 -20.79 -20.82
CA GLN A 607 -31.98 -21.40 -19.59
C GLN A 607 -32.63 -20.88 -18.33
N ILE A 608 -33.29 -19.72 -18.39
CA ILE A 608 -33.92 -19.09 -17.24
C ILE A 608 -35.42 -18.99 -17.52
N GLY A 609 -36.23 -19.53 -16.64
CA GLY A 609 -37.69 -19.57 -16.81
C GLY A 609 -38.44 -19.59 -15.48
N VAL A 610 -39.64 -19.03 -15.47
CA VAL A 610 -40.51 -18.98 -14.29
C VAL A 610 -41.65 -19.97 -14.47
N HIS A 611 -41.88 -20.80 -13.46
CA HIS A 611 -42.87 -21.86 -13.48
C HIS A 611 -43.74 -21.80 -12.23
N HIS A 612 -45.05 -21.68 -12.42
CA HIS A 612 -46.02 -21.66 -11.33
C HIS A 612 -46.52 -23.09 -11.06
N ARG A 613 -46.52 -23.50 -9.79
CA ARG A 613 -46.94 -24.84 -9.36
C ARG A 613 -47.68 -24.76 -8.04
N THR A 614 -48.71 -25.60 -7.93
CA THR A 614 -49.49 -25.76 -6.70
C THR A 614 -49.36 -27.20 -6.24
N VAL A 615 -48.98 -27.40 -4.98
CA VAL A 615 -48.94 -28.74 -4.38
C VAL A 615 -50.37 -29.28 -4.28
N ALA A 616 -50.55 -30.59 -4.45
CA ALA A 616 -51.85 -31.24 -4.24
C ALA A 616 -52.41 -30.86 -2.86
N ASP A 617 -53.70 -30.51 -2.83
CA ASP A 617 -54.43 -30.05 -1.63
C ASP A 617 -53.93 -28.74 -0.98
N SER A 618 -53.08 -27.97 -1.67
CA SER A 618 -52.72 -26.58 -1.30
C SER A 618 -53.57 -25.57 -2.07
N SER A 619 -53.96 -24.48 -1.41
CA SER A 619 -54.57 -23.30 -2.05
C SER A 619 -53.55 -22.25 -2.51
N VAL A 620 -52.27 -22.44 -2.18
CA VAL A 620 -51.19 -21.47 -2.45
C VAL A 620 -50.35 -21.95 -3.63
N GLU A 621 -50.26 -21.11 -4.65
CA GLU A 621 -49.38 -21.28 -5.81
C GLU A 621 -47.97 -20.77 -5.48
N THR A 622 -46.96 -21.58 -5.77
CA THR A 622 -45.54 -21.22 -5.62
C THR A 622 -44.91 -20.98 -6.98
N ALA A 623 -44.23 -19.84 -7.14
CA ALA A 623 -43.43 -19.57 -8.32
C ALA A 623 -42.00 -20.11 -8.14
N VAL A 624 -41.58 -20.97 -9.05
CA VAL A 624 -40.23 -21.54 -9.10
C VAL A 624 -39.47 -20.92 -10.27
N VAL A 625 -38.38 -20.22 -9.98
CA VAL A 625 -37.45 -19.75 -11.03
C VAL A 625 -36.42 -20.84 -11.29
N LEU A 626 -36.45 -21.38 -12.51
CA LEU A 626 -35.51 -22.37 -13.00
C LEU A 626 -34.29 -21.69 -13.61
N PHE A 627 -33.10 -22.08 -13.18
CA PHE A 627 -31.82 -21.72 -13.77
C PHE A 627 -31.11 -22.98 -14.28
N ARG A 628 -30.86 -23.07 -15.59
CA ARG A 628 -30.18 -24.21 -16.20
C ARG A 628 -28.73 -23.85 -16.55
N ILE A 629 -27.81 -24.74 -16.20
CA ILE A 629 -26.39 -24.58 -16.49
C ILE A 629 -25.95 -25.79 -17.31
N GLN A 630 -25.52 -25.55 -18.55
CA GLN A 630 -25.04 -26.61 -19.44
C GLN A 630 -23.66 -27.11 -18.98
N GLY A 631 -23.55 -28.41 -18.67
CA GLY A 631 -22.28 -29.10 -18.53
C GLY A 631 -21.85 -29.81 -19.82
N LYS A 632 -20.78 -30.61 -19.79
CA LYS A 632 -20.22 -31.29 -20.98
C LYS A 632 -19.93 -30.34 -22.15
N ARG A 633 -19.55 -29.10 -21.90
CA ARG A 633 -19.31 -28.09 -22.96
C ARG A 633 -18.01 -28.38 -23.71
N HIS A 634 -17.99 -27.99 -24.98
CA HIS A 634 -16.74 -27.76 -25.71
C HIS A 634 -16.34 -26.28 -25.58
N THR A 635 -15.05 -26.00 -25.72
CA THR A 635 -14.60 -24.63 -26.02
C THR A 635 -15.11 -24.22 -27.41
N PRO A 636 -15.29 -22.93 -27.70
CA PRO A 636 -15.82 -22.48 -29.00
C PRO A 636 -15.05 -23.02 -30.21
N SER A 637 -13.73 -23.24 -30.09
CA SER A 637 -12.88 -23.82 -31.13
C SER A 637 -13.18 -25.28 -31.45
N ASP A 638 -13.81 -26.00 -30.52
CA ASP A 638 -13.94 -27.46 -30.54
C ASP A 638 -15.39 -27.91 -30.78
N ILE A 639 -16.30 -26.97 -31.07
CA ILE A 639 -17.71 -27.27 -31.32
C ILE A 639 -17.84 -27.97 -32.69
N PRO A 640 -18.36 -29.21 -32.75
CA PRO A 640 -18.54 -29.92 -34.01
C PRO A 640 -19.70 -29.34 -34.82
N LYS A 641 -19.59 -29.38 -36.16
CA LYS A 641 -20.67 -28.92 -37.08
C LYS A 641 -22.01 -29.60 -36.83
N SER A 642 -22.02 -30.83 -36.30
CA SER A 642 -23.23 -31.58 -35.95
C SER A 642 -24.03 -30.96 -34.80
N ALA A 643 -23.44 -30.04 -34.03
CA ALA A 643 -24.11 -29.33 -32.95
C ALA A 643 -25.06 -28.22 -33.47
N LEU A 644 -24.87 -27.77 -34.71
CA LEU A 644 -25.77 -26.83 -35.38
C LEU A 644 -26.93 -27.61 -35.98
N THR A 645 -28.12 -27.51 -35.36
CA THR A 645 -29.34 -28.04 -35.96
C THR A 645 -29.95 -26.97 -36.87
N PRO A 646 -30.32 -27.25 -38.13
CA PRO A 646 -31.06 -26.30 -38.96
C PRO A 646 -32.39 -25.95 -38.28
N SER A 647 -32.72 -24.65 -38.21
CA SER A 647 -34.03 -24.20 -37.74
C SER A 647 -35.14 -24.84 -38.57
N ARG A 648 -36.08 -25.55 -37.93
CA ARG A 648 -37.27 -26.14 -38.56
C ARG A 648 -38.35 -25.09 -38.93
N ALA A 649 -38.04 -23.79 -38.89
CA ALA A 649 -39.00 -22.72 -39.16
C ALA A 649 -39.11 -22.28 -40.64
N SER A 650 -38.45 -22.94 -41.60
CA SER A 650 -38.51 -22.57 -43.03
C SER A 650 -38.95 -23.66 -44.00
N GLN A 651 -39.53 -24.78 -43.53
CA GLN A 651 -40.04 -25.87 -44.40
C GLN A 651 -41.55 -26.14 -44.26
N ALA A 652 -42.35 -25.15 -43.89
CA ALA A 652 -43.81 -25.23 -43.88
C ALA A 652 -44.47 -24.04 -44.60
N SER A 653 -44.01 -23.72 -45.81
CA SER A 653 -44.72 -22.87 -46.77
C SER A 653 -44.11 -23.11 -48.15
N GLY A 654 -44.50 -24.24 -48.75
CA GLY A 654 -43.95 -24.74 -50.01
C GLY A 654 -44.64 -26.01 -50.48
N LYS A 655 -45.97 -26.07 -50.35
CA LYS A 655 -46.88 -26.79 -51.23
C LYS A 655 -48.19 -26.04 -51.27
#